data_AF-A0A1H4T0K9-F1
#
_entry.id   AF-A0A1H4T0K9-F1
#
_cell.length_a   1.000
_cell.length_b   1.000
_cell.length_c   1.000
_cell.angle_alpha   90.00
_cell.angle_beta   90.00
_cell.angle_gamma   90.00
#
_symmetry.space_group_name_H-M   'P 1'
#
loop_
_entity.id
_entity.type
_entity.pdbx_description
1 polymer ?
#
loop_
_entity_poly.entity_id
_entity_poly.type
_entity_poly.pdbx_seq_one_letter_code
_entity_poly.pdbx_strand_id
1 'polypeptide(L)'
;MLPEFSPHVSDLAPGRGALRPARSWLHSDAKSLSLNGSWRFRLSPTASATEDFAAEGFDADGWDSIPVPAHWVLEGDGAYGRPIYTNVQFPFPIDPPYVPDENPTGDYRRTFDVPADWSDAERVVLRFDGVESLFRVWVNGVEIGGASGSRLAHEFDVTSAVRPGENVVAVRVHQWSAASYVEDQDQWWLPGIFRDVTLVARPAGGIEDVWLRTGFDDGRGRIEAEITADVTAFPVTLRVPELGVERVWATPADVTPVDIAVVEPWSAEQPRLYDATVSTAAETVSLRVGFRTVEIRGDQFLVNGRRVVFHGVNRHETHPERGRVFDETHAREDLALMKRFNVNAIRTSHYPPHPRLLDLADELGFWVILECDLETHGFDKVGWTGNPSDDPAWREAYLDRIERTVERDKNHPSIVIWSLGNEAGTGSNLAAMSAWVHARDAERPVHYEGDYTGEYTDVYSRMYASVLETEQIGTDGSRAPLLNCTPSQGARQRTKPFLLCEYAHAMGNGPGAFDQYEALVREHPRLHGGFVWEWRDHGILATAPDGTPYYAYGGDFGEVIHDGNFVMDGMVLSDGSPTPSLYEFKAVVAPVAFAFDGDKVALTNLRHTADTSDLRFRWRVEHDGVPVDSGELEVPSVGAGDSGWVSLPAVAVSPDGETWLTIDAELARDTAWASEGHVLATAQLDRSVRRPVPGVRPRSGWQPGDGTLTLGIAEFVGGSLVRLGERAVSGPRLELFRAPTDNDKGAWGEVEESDASVSGVSNAELWFRDGLDRLTSRRVSVEQTEDALRMVDKVSAADSALSVLVESVWSRESDSDVELRVEIQPSHGWKTVWPRIGVRFELPDGTAPVDGAEWFGLGPLESYPDSLRAARTGRFAAGIRDLSVEYARPQETGHRTAVRRFALTTGDTEVVRVEALADTQGRRPGFTLSRHTPQEIARSGHPFELPVSTSSHLTVDAAQHGLGSRACGPDVWPAFALRPEARTIRLRITAPN
;
A
#
# COMPACT_ATOMS: atom_id res chain seq x y z
N MET A 1 -27.09 6.89 -43.83
CA MET A 1 -26.16 7.95 -43.41
C MET A 1 -25.97 7.73 -41.92
N LEU A 2 -24.81 7.20 -41.54
CA LEU A 2 -24.43 7.12 -40.13
C LEU A 2 -24.23 8.56 -39.63
N PRO A 3 -24.61 8.90 -38.39
CA PRO A 3 -24.35 10.21 -37.82
C PRO A 3 -22.84 10.49 -37.87
N GLU A 4 -22.45 11.70 -38.31
CA GLU A 4 -21.06 12.14 -38.26
C GLU A 4 -20.66 12.25 -36.78
N PHE A 5 -19.89 11.29 -36.28
CA PHE A 5 -19.22 11.36 -34.99
C PHE A 5 -18.37 12.63 -34.92
N SER A 6 -18.28 13.28 -33.75
CA SER A 6 -17.34 14.38 -33.57
C SER A 6 -15.92 13.84 -33.79
N PRO A 7 -15.22 14.22 -34.86
CA PRO A 7 -13.97 13.56 -35.26
C PRO A 7 -12.83 13.77 -34.26
N HIS A 8 -13.01 14.67 -33.27
CA HIS A 8 -11.96 15.04 -32.34
C HIS A 8 -11.76 14.06 -31.17
N VAL A 9 -12.83 13.58 -30.52
CA VAL A 9 -12.68 12.72 -29.32
C VAL A 9 -12.12 11.32 -29.62
N SER A 10 -12.14 10.94 -30.90
CA SER A 10 -11.58 9.71 -31.44
C SER A 10 -10.26 9.94 -32.19
N ASP A 11 -9.68 11.13 -32.08
CA ASP A 11 -8.37 11.44 -32.66
C ASP A 11 -7.26 10.78 -31.85
N LEU A 12 -6.34 10.11 -32.54
CA LEU A 12 -5.19 9.41 -31.94
C LEU A 12 -3.99 10.34 -31.72
N ALA A 13 -4.00 11.53 -32.31
CA ALA A 13 -2.89 12.46 -32.19
C ALA A 13 -2.71 12.88 -30.72
N PRO A 14 -1.49 12.79 -30.15
CA PRO A 14 -1.25 13.15 -28.75
C PRO A 14 -1.50 14.63 -28.45
N GLY A 15 -1.31 15.49 -29.44
CA GLY A 15 -1.65 16.90 -29.35
C GLY A 15 -1.60 17.64 -30.69
N ARG A 16 -2.01 18.92 -30.66
CA ARG A 16 -2.10 19.78 -31.85
C ARG A 16 -1.97 21.26 -31.53
N GLY A 17 -1.86 22.07 -32.59
CA GLY A 17 -1.84 23.53 -32.50
C GLY A 17 -0.49 24.06 -32.04
N ALA A 18 -0.48 24.98 -31.09
CA ALA A 18 0.71 25.64 -30.57
C ALA A 18 1.40 24.85 -29.43
N LEU A 19 1.23 23.52 -29.37
CA LEU A 19 1.87 22.66 -28.38
C LEU A 19 3.40 22.74 -28.53
N ARG A 20 4.08 22.91 -27.40
CA ARG A 20 5.53 23.01 -27.29
C ARG A 20 6.16 21.63 -27.09
N PRO A 21 7.42 21.43 -27.50
CA PRO A 21 8.19 20.24 -27.16
C PRO A 21 8.25 20.00 -25.65
N ALA A 22 8.39 18.74 -25.25
CA ALA A 22 8.58 18.35 -23.86
C ALA A 22 9.89 18.93 -23.30
N ARG A 23 9.89 19.27 -22.01
CA ARG A 23 11.06 19.78 -21.28
C ARG A 23 10.94 19.50 -19.79
N SER A 24 12.01 19.72 -19.03
CA SER A 24 11.97 19.54 -17.58
C SER A 24 11.03 20.52 -16.89
N TRP A 25 10.44 20.06 -15.78
CA TRP A 25 9.85 20.97 -14.81
C TRP A 25 10.99 21.60 -14.00
N LEU A 26 11.11 22.93 -14.05
CA LEU A 26 12.28 23.65 -13.55
C LEU A 26 11.86 24.79 -12.63
N HIS A 27 12.61 24.96 -11.53
CA HIS A 27 12.50 26.15 -10.67
C HIS A 27 13.26 27.31 -11.32
N SER A 28 12.54 28.20 -12.00
CA SER A 28 13.10 29.35 -12.70
C SER A 28 12.66 30.68 -12.07
N ASP A 29 13.52 31.70 -12.16
CA ASP A 29 13.17 33.08 -11.83
C ASP A 29 12.39 33.81 -12.94
N ALA A 30 12.11 33.13 -14.06
CA ALA A 30 11.21 33.61 -15.09
C ALA A 30 9.84 33.99 -14.49
N LYS A 31 9.29 35.11 -14.93
CA LYS A 31 8.01 35.61 -14.40
C LYS A 31 6.91 34.57 -14.68
N SER A 32 6.16 34.22 -13.65
CA SER A 32 5.06 33.26 -13.76
C SER A 32 3.82 33.76 -13.02
N LEU A 33 2.67 33.24 -13.42
CA LEU A 33 1.36 33.52 -12.83
C LEU A 33 0.57 32.21 -12.75
N SER A 34 0.25 31.76 -11.55
CA SER A 34 -0.72 30.67 -11.39
C SER A 34 -2.11 31.14 -11.79
N LEU A 35 -2.81 30.32 -12.57
CA LEU A 35 -4.19 30.51 -12.95
C LEU A 35 -5.14 29.64 -12.10
N ASN A 36 -4.63 28.95 -11.07
CA ASN A 36 -5.43 28.21 -10.11
C ASN A 36 -6.44 29.13 -9.40
N GLY A 37 -7.51 28.53 -8.88
CA GLY A 37 -8.56 29.20 -8.14
C GLY A 37 -9.94 28.92 -8.71
N SER A 38 -10.85 29.88 -8.57
CA SER A 38 -12.26 29.73 -8.98
C SER A 38 -12.44 29.99 -10.47
N TRP A 39 -12.92 29.00 -11.22
CA TRP A 39 -13.23 29.11 -12.65
C TRP A 39 -14.73 28.98 -12.87
N ARG A 40 -15.27 29.66 -13.89
CA ARG A 40 -16.65 29.42 -14.34
C ARG A 40 -16.72 28.05 -14.98
N PHE A 41 -17.75 27.29 -14.64
CA PHE A 41 -17.88 25.89 -15.04
C PHE A 41 -19.30 25.53 -15.48
N ARG A 42 -19.38 24.71 -16.52
CA ARG A 42 -20.62 24.07 -16.96
C ARG A 42 -20.31 22.66 -17.45
N LEU A 43 -21.11 21.69 -17.02
CA LEU A 43 -21.06 20.33 -17.52
C LEU A 43 -22.13 20.10 -18.60
N SER A 44 -21.73 19.52 -19.73
CA SER A 44 -22.63 18.99 -20.75
C SER A 44 -22.58 17.47 -20.77
N PRO A 45 -23.68 16.76 -21.05
CA PRO A 45 -23.72 15.30 -21.02
C PRO A 45 -23.02 14.63 -22.23
N THR A 46 -22.74 15.39 -23.29
CA THR A 46 -22.16 14.88 -24.54
C THR A 46 -21.06 15.80 -25.07
N ALA A 47 -20.18 15.25 -25.90
CA ALA A 47 -19.09 16.00 -26.54
C ALA A 47 -19.55 16.97 -27.64
N SER A 48 -20.83 16.94 -28.03
CA SER A 48 -21.41 17.74 -29.12
C SER A 48 -21.90 19.14 -28.69
N ALA A 49 -21.61 19.56 -27.46
CA ALA A 49 -21.93 20.90 -26.97
C ALA A 49 -21.32 22.01 -27.84
N THR A 50 -22.00 23.15 -27.98
CA THR A 50 -21.52 24.28 -28.80
C THR A 50 -20.24 24.88 -28.24
N GLU A 51 -19.34 25.34 -29.11
CA GLU A 51 -18.06 25.98 -28.74
C GLU A 51 -18.16 27.50 -28.62
N ASP A 52 -19.38 28.05 -28.56
CA ASP A 52 -19.64 29.48 -28.42
C ASP A 52 -19.06 30.09 -27.13
N PHE A 53 -18.89 29.27 -26.09
CA PHE A 53 -18.27 29.64 -24.81
C PHE A 53 -16.82 30.13 -24.95
N ALA A 54 -16.12 29.72 -26.01
CA ALA A 54 -14.74 30.12 -26.27
C ALA A 54 -14.63 31.60 -26.70
N ALA A 55 -15.71 32.19 -27.21
CA ALA A 55 -15.70 33.58 -27.66
C ALA A 55 -15.36 34.54 -26.50
N GLU A 56 -14.50 35.53 -26.77
CA GLU A 56 -14.02 36.46 -25.75
C GLU A 56 -15.17 37.14 -24.99
N GLY A 57 -16.18 37.62 -25.73
CA GLY A 57 -17.36 38.30 -25.19
C GLY A 57 -18.49 37.39 -24.71
N PHE A 58 -18.25 36.07 -24.56
CA PHE A 58 -19.28 35.16 -24.05
C PHE A 58 -19.64 35.49 -22.59
N ASP A 59 -20.94 35.55 -22.31
CA ASP A 59 -21.47 35.77 -20.96
C ASP A 59 -21.61 34.45 -20.21
N ALA A 60 -20.72 34.24 -19.22
CA ALA A 60 -20.72 33.07 -18.34
C ALA A 60 -21.23 33.40 -16.93
N ASP A 61 -21.90 34.53 -16.71
CA ASP A 61 -22.35 34.93 -15.37
C ASP A 61 -23.39 33.97 -14.78
N GLY A 62 -24.15 33.29 -15.63
CA GLY A 62 -25.11 32.24 -15.25
C GLY A 62 -24.49 30.85 -15.01
N TRP A 63 -23.17 30.70 -15.17
CA TRP A 63 -22.49 29.43 -14.89
C TRP A 63 -22.11 29.32 -13.43
N ASP A 64 -22.05 28.07 -12.96
CA ASP A 64 -21.50 27.75 -11.65
C ASP A 64 -20.00 28.08 -11.60
N SER A 65 -19.41 27.92 -10.42
CA SER A 65 -17.98 28.01 -10.24
C SER A 65 -17.42 26.71 -9.69
N ILE A 66 -16.23 26.34 -10.14
CA ILE A 66 -15.48 25.17 -9.67
C ILE A 66 -14.06 25.59 -9.27
N PRO A 67 -13.45 24.97 -8.23
CA PRO A 67 -12.01 25.11 -8.02
C PRO A 67 -11.22 24.46 -9.17
N VAL A 68 -10.07 25.04 -9.49
CA VAL A 68 -9.04 24.46 -10.35
C VAL A 68 -7.71 24.60 -9.60
N PRO A 69 -6.99 23.52 -9.31
CA PRO A 69 -7.28 22.13 -9.71
C PRO A 69 -8.45 21.46 -8.98
N ALA A 70 -9.22 20.62 -9.68
CA ALA A 70 -10.24 19.73 -9.12
C ALA A 70 -10.67 18.61 -10.09
N HIS A 71 -11.27 17.56 -9.55
CA HIS A 71 -12.08 16.62 -10.32
C HIS A 71 -13.55 16.99 -10.16
N TRP A 72 -14.26 17.24 -11.26
CA TRP A 72 -15.61 17.79 -11.15
C TRP A 72 -16.61 16.84 -10.50
N VAL A 73 -16.38 15.53 -10.59
CA VAL A 73 -17.24 14.49 -10.00
C VAL A 73 -17.16 14.44 -8.47
N LEU A 74 -16.20 15.15 -7.86
CA LEU A 74 -16.07 15.32 -6.41
C LEU A 74 -16.62 16.69 -5.94
N GLU A 75 -17.05 17.53 -6.88
CA GLU A 75 -17.57 18.88 -6.59
C GLU A 75 -19.10 18.93 -6.69
N GLY A 76 -19.70 19.90 -6.02
CA GLY A 76 -21.13 20.18 -6.13
C GLY A 76 -22.07 19.07 -5.62
N ASP A 77 -21.59 18.17 -4.76
CA ASP A 77 -22.33 17.03 -4.20
C ASP A 77 -23.07 16.20 -5.28
N GLY A 78 -22.32 15.78 -6.31
CA GLY A 78 -22.85 14.96 -7.41
C GLY A 78 -23.58 15.73 -8.51
N ALA A 79 -23.66 17.06 -8.40
CA ALA A 79 -24.26 17.90 -9.46
C ALA A 79 -23.55 17.74 -10.82
N TYR A 80 -22.28 17.33 -10.81
CA TYR A 80 -21.47 17.15 -12.02
C TYR A 80 -21.15 15.68 -12.31
N GLY A 81 -21.96 14.75 -11.81
CA GLY A 81 -21.70 13.31 -11.90
C GLY A 81 -20.99 12.78 -10.67
N ARG A 82 -20.61 11.50 -10.70
CA ARG A 82 -19.97 10.81 -9.57
C ARG A 82 -18.74 10.01 -10.07
N PRO A 83 -17.80 9.68 -9.18
CA PRO A 83 -16.69 8.77 -9.49
C PRO A 83 -17.18 7.42 -10.03
N ILE A 84 -16.37 6.79 -10.87
CA ILE A 84 -16.59 5.42 -11.35
C ILE A 84 -15.34 4.62 -11.00
N TYR A 85 -15.48 3.49 -10.30
CA TYR A 85 -14.35 2.59 -10.07
C TYR A 85 -14.45 1.33 -10.93
N THR A 86 -13.41 1.06 -11.69
CA THR A 86 -13.17 -0.23 -12.33
C THR A 86 -11.71 -0.61 -12.15
N ASN A 87 -11.46 -1.91 -12.01
CA ASN A 87 -10.12 -2.49 -12.05
C ASN A 87 -9.73 -2.71 -13.53
N VAL A 88 -9.88 -3.93 -14.06
CA VAL A 88 -9.49 -4.29 -15.44
C VAL A 88 -10.51 -3.85 -16.50
N GLN A 89 -11.75 -3.59 -16.10
CA GLN A 89 -12.84 -3.44 -17.07
C GLN A 89 -13.05 -2.00 -17.50
N PHE A 90 -12.94 -1.72 -18.80
CA PHE A 90 -13.38 -0.41 -19.29
C PHE A 90 -14.87 -0.14 -18.94
N PRO A 91 -15.21 1.08 -18.48
CA PRO A 91 -16.60 1.49 -18.23
C PRO A 91 -17.38 1.81 -19.52
N PHE A 92 -16.82 1.47 -20.69
CA PHE A 92 -17.39 1.66 -22.02
C PHE A 92 -17.03 0.49 -22.95
N PRO A 93 -17.72 0.33 -24.10
CA PRO A 93 -17.42 -0.75 -25.05
C PRO A 93 -15.99 -0.66 -25.60
N ILE A 94 -15.33 -1.81 -25.74
CA ILE A 94 -13.99 -1.88 -26.34
C ILE A 94 -14.11 -1.80 -27.87
N ASP A 95 -14.04 -0.59 -28.42
CA ASP A 95 -14.12 -0.30 -29.86
C ASP A 95 -13.20 0.89 -30.23
N PRO A 96 -11.86 0.77 -30.04
CA PRO A 96 -10.95 1.88 -30.28
C PRO A 96 -10.97 2.34 -31.76
N PRO A 97 -10.90 3.66 -32.04
CA PRO A 97 -10.75 4.78 -31.10
C PRO A 97 -12.09 5.43 -30.67
N TYR A 98 -13.21 4.74 -30.83
CA TYR A 98 -14.54 5.30 -30.60
C TYR A 98 -14.88 5.35 -29.10
N VAL A 99 -15.63 6.39 -28.72
CA VAL A 99 -16.06 6.64 -27.33
C VAL A 99 -17.60 6.68 -27.24
N PRO A 100 -18.19 6.53 -26.04
CA PRO A 100 -19.64 6.63 -25.87
C PRO A 100 -20.19 8.02 -26.27
N ASP A 101 -21.46 8.04 -26.71
CA ASP A 101 -22.19 9.29 -26.93
C ASP A 101 -22.41 10.06 -25.62
N GLU A 102 -22.71 9.33 -24.53
CA GLU A 102 -22.73 9.82 -23.16
C GLU A 102 -21.30 10.07 -22.68
N ASN A 103 -20.81 11.27 -22.95
CA ASN A 103 -19.45 11.68 -22.67
C ASN A 103 -19.45 13.02 -21.94
N PRO A 104 -19.45 13.00 -20.59
CA PRO A 104 -19.43 14.20 -19.77
C PRO A 104 -18.31 15.14 -20.20
N THR A 105 -18.71 16.36 -20.56
CA THR A 105 -17.84 17.37 -21.17
C THR A 105 -17.92 18.66 -20.36
N GLY A 106 -16.81 19.01 -19.69
CA GLY A 106 -16.70 20.18 -18.84
C GLY A 106 -16.14 21.38 -19.60
N ASP A 107 -16.89 22.47 -19.66
CA ASP A 107 -16.42 23.77 -20.15
C ASP A 107 -15.97 24.63 -18.97
N TYR A 108 -14.75 25.15 -19.03
CA TYR A 108 -14.12 26.01 -18.04
C TYR A 108 -13.82 27.37 -18.64
N ARG A 109 -14.05 28.46 -17.89
CA ARG A 109 -13.70 29.82 -18.32
C ARG A 109 -13.15 30.64 -17.17
N ARG A 110 -12.02 31.32 -17.40
CA ARG A 110 -11.35 32.17 -16.41
C ARG A 110 -10.81 33.44 -17.04
N THR A 111 -11.11 34.58 -16.42
CA THR A 111 -10.45 35.85 -16.71
C THR A 111 -9.12 35.93 -15.96
N PHE A 112 -8.10 36.57 -16.52
CA PHE A 112 -6.83 36.81 -15.82
C PHE A 112 -6.13 38.04 -16.37
N ASP A 113 -5.31 38.68 -15.53
CA ASP A 113 -4.54 39.86 -15.93
C ASP A 113 -3.09 39.48 -16.23
N VAL A 114 -2.65 39.74 -17.47
CA VAL A 114 -1.23 39.65 -17.83
C VAL A 114 -0.56 40.99 -17.47
N PRO A 115 0.48 40.99 -16.61
CA PRO A 115 1.18 42.21 -16.23
C PRO A 115 1.78 42.96 -17.43
N ALA A 116 1.75 44.29 -17.40
CA ALA A 116 2.24 45.11 -18.52
C ALA A 116 3.76 44.97 -18.77
N ASP A 117 4.53 44.61 -17.74
CA ASP A 117 5.97 44.38 -17.79
C ASP A 117 6.36 43.00 -18.35
N TRP A 118 5.39 42.26 -18.92
CA TRP A 118 5.63 41.06 -19.72
C TRP A 118 5.77 41.38 -21.21
N SER A 119 5.61 42.65 -21.63
CA SER A 119 5.76 43.08 -23.04
C SER A 119 7.15 42.79 -23.62
N ASP A 120 8.15 42.64 -22.75
CA ASP A 120 9.54 42.38 -23.13
C ASP A 120 9.88 40.87 -23.13
N ALA A 121 8.91 40.00 -22.80
CA ALA A 121 9.07 38.56 -22.91
C ALA A 121 9.16 38.14 -24.38
N GLU A 122 10.05 37.20 -24.69
CA GLU A 122 10.14 36.63 -26.04
C GLU A 122 8.92 35.77 -26.35
N ARG A 123 8.44 35.04 -25.34
CA ARG A 123 7.29 34.14 -25.44
C ARG A 123 6.49 34.14 -24.16
N VAL A 124 5.17 33.98 -24.27
CA VAL A 124 4.28 33.66 -23.16
C VAL A 124 3.76 32.24 -23.35
N VAL A 125 3.94 31.39 -22.35
CA VAL A 125 3.60 29.97 -22.38
C VAL A 125 2.50 29.69 -21.36
N LEU A 126 1.46 28.96 -21.78
CA LEU A 126 0.42 28.42 -20.90
C LEU A 126 0.69 26.93 -20.64
N ARG A 127 0.90 26.57 -19.38
CA ARG A 127 1.21 25.22 -18.91
C ARG A 127 0.02 24.60 -18.19
N PHE A 128 -0.26 23.33 -18.49
CA PHE A 128 -1.19 22.46 -17.76
C PHE A 128 -0.40 21.25 -17.25
N ASP A 129 -0.36 21.03 -15.93
CA ASP A 129 0.39 19.91 -15.35
C ASP A 129 -0.38 18.58 -15.33
N GLY A 130 -1.71 18.60 -15.59
CA GLY A 130 -2.55 17.41 -15.67
C GLY A 130 -4.03 17.74 -15.92
N VAL A 131 -4.61 17.09 -16.93
CA VAL A 131 -6.02 17.26 -17.34
C VAL A 131 -6.57 15.91 -17.83
N GLU A 132 -7.62 15.40 -17.20
CA GLU A 132 -8.17 14.08 -17.53
C GLU A 132 -9.48 14.20 -18.36
N SER A 133 -9.58 13.68 -19.61
CA SER A 133 -8.55 12.94 -20.39
C SER A 133 -8.07 13.61 -21.68
N LEU A 134 -8.93 14.37 -22.35
CA LEU A 134 -8.61 15.13 -23.56
C LEU A 134 -9.15 16.54 -23.41
N PHE A 135 -8.33 17.55 -23.75
CA PHE A 135 -8.77 18.93 -23.65
C PHE A 135 -8.39 19.79 -24.85
N ARG A 136 -9.15 20.87 -25.03
CA ARG A 136 -8.87 21.97 -25.95
C ARG A 136 -8.84 23.28 -25.21
N VAL A 137 -8.00 24.20 -25.67
CA VAL A 137 -7.79 25.49 -25.03
C VAL A 137 -7.89 26.63 -26.04
N TRP A 138 -8.58 27.69 -25.62
CA TRP A 138 -8.70 28.96 -26.32
C TRP A 138 -8.24 30.10 -25.41
N VAL A 139 -7.60 31.10 -25.99
CA VAL A 139 -7.24 32.34 -25.31
C VAL A 139 -7.79 33.51 -26.12
N ASN A 140 -8.59 34.37 -25.48
CA ASN A 140 -9.26 35.51 -26.12
C ASN A 140 -10.02 35.13 -27.41
N GLY A 141 -10.70 33.98 -27.41
CA GLY A 141 -11.45 33.48 -28.58
C GLY A 141 -10.61 32.80 -29.67
N VAL A 142 -9.28 32.77 -29.54
CA VAL A 142 -8.38 32.09 -30.49
C VAL A 142 -8.10 30.67 -30.00
N GLU A 143 -8.35 29.66 -30.84
CA GLU A 143 -7.96 28.28 -30.52
C GLU A 143 -6.44 28.17 -30.51
N ILE A 144 -5.89 27.72 -29.39
CA ILE A 144 -4.46 27.54 -29.19
C ILE A 144 -4.06 26.11 -29.57
N GLY A 145 -4.83 25.12 -29.14
CA GLY A 145 -4.55 23.72 -29.38
C GLY A 145 -5.34 22.79 -28.46
N GLY A 146 -4.89 21.55 -28.39
CA GLY A 146 -5.43 20.53 -27.51
C GLY A 146 -4.48 19.35 -27.40
N ALA A 147 -4.61 18.57 -26.33
CA ALA A 147 -3.71 17.45 -26.07
C ALA A 147 -4.32 16.41 -25.10
N SER A 148 -3.67 15.25 -25.01
CA SER A 148 -4.03 14.11 -24.16
C SER A 148 -2.80 13.51 -23.43
N GLY A 149 -3.03 12.56 -22.53
CA GLY A 149 -2.02 12.09 -21.59
C GLY A 149 -2.30 12.74 -20.24
N SER A 150 -3.26 12.17 -19.53
CA SER A 150 -3.95 12.82 -18.41
C SER A 150 -3.01 13.33 -17.33
N ARG A 151 -1.96 12.56 -17.01
CA ARG A 151 -1.01 12.86 -15.94
C ARG A 151 0.28 13.50 -16.45
N LEU A 152 0.32 13.93 -17.70
CA LEU A 152 1.48 14.53 -18.36
C LEU A 152 1.31 16.04 -18.57
N ALA A 153 2.42 16.78 -18.47
CA ALA A 153 2.40 18.24 -18.55
C ALA A 153 2.47 18.78 -20.00
N HIS A 154 1.57 19.70 -20.35
CA HIS A 154 1.47 20.29 -21.68
C HIS A 154 1.73 21.79 -21.63
N GLU A 155 2.54 22.30 -22.56
CA GLU A 155 2.84 23.73 -22.68
C GLU A 155 2.43 24.24 -24.06
N PHE A 156 1.73 25.38 -24.11
CA PHE A 156 1.30 26.00 -25.36
C PHE A 156 1.85 27.41 -25.50
N ASP A 157 2.35 27.76 -26.69
CA ASP A 157 2.72 29.14 -27.01
C ASP A 157 1.45 29.98 -27.22
N VAL A 158 1.22 30.94 -26.31
CA VAL A 158 0.05 31.83 -26.34
C VAL A 158 0.43 33.27 -26.66
N THR A 159 1.68 33.53 -27.07
CA THR A 159 2.26 34.87 -27.25
C THR A 159 1.42 35.76 -28.16
N SER A 160 0.90 35.21 -29.25
CA SER A 160 0.09 35.94 -30.24
C SER A 160 -1.36 36.15 -29.81
N ALA A 161 -1.83 35.44 -28.78
CA ALA A 161 -3.21 35.45 -28.33
C ALA A 161 -3.41 36.27 -27.05
N VAL A 162 -2.39 36.36 -26.18
CA VAL A 162 -2.44 37.18 -24.97
C VAL A 162 -2.18 38.66 -25.25
N ARG A 163 -2.64 39.52 -24.34
CA ARG A 163 -2.41 40.97 -24.36
C ARG A 163 -2.16 41.50 -22.94
N PRO A 164 -1.48 42.64 -22.76
CA PRO A 164 -1.40 43.30 -21.46
C PRO A 164 -2.79 43.60 -20.87
N GLY A 165 -2.96 43.39 -19.56
CA GLY A 165 -4.25 43.54 -18.87
C GLY A 165 -5.12 42.30 -18.98
N GLU A 166 -6.44 42.50 -19.06
CA GLU A 166 -7.42 41.42 -18.97
C GLU A 166 -7.42 40.51 -20.21
N ASN A 167 -7.38 39.21 -19.96
CA ASN A 167 -7.48 38.11 -20.91
C ASN A 167 -8.52 37.10 -20.42
N VAL A 168 -8.98 36.24 -21.33
CA VAL A 168 -9.85 35.10 -21.03
C VAL A 168 -9.19 33.83 -21.53
N VAL A 169 -9.10 32.82 -20.67
CA VAL A 169 -8.84 31.43 -21.06
C VAL A 169 -10.13 30.63 -20.98
N ALA A 170 -10.39 29.84 -22.00
CA ALA A 170 -11.49 28.89 -22.06
C ALA A 170 -10.92 27.50 -22.35
N VAL A 171 -11.39 26.48 -21.62
CA VAL A 171 -10.92 25.10 -21.76
C VAL A 171 -12.12 24.17 -21.83
N ARG A 172 -12.11 23.24 -22.79
CA ARG A 172 -13.08 22.14 -22.84
C ARG A 172 -12.36 20.85 -22.51
N VAL A 173 -12.90 20.07 -21.58
CA VAL A 173 -12.38 18.78 -21.15
C VAL A 173 -13.42 17.70 -21.40
N HIS A 174 -13.00 16.59 -22.01
CA HIS A 174 -13.83 15.40 -22.21
C HIS A 174 -13.40 14.31 -21.24
N GLN A 175 -14.35 13.66 -20.57
CA GLN A 175 -14.07 12.51 -19.72
C GLN A 175 -13.54 11.34 -20.56
N TRP A 176 -14.26 10.98 -21.63
CA TRP A 176 -13.88 9.90 -22.53
C TRP A 176 -13.24 10.42 -23.80
N SER A 177 -12.14 9.80 -24.20
CA SER A 177 -11.48 10.05 -25.49
C SER A 177 -10.74 8.78 -25.95
N ALA A 178 -10.12 8.83 -27.13
CA ALA A 178 -9.18 7.79 -27.55
C ALA A 178 -8.12 7.52 -26.47
N ALA A 179 -7.64 8.55 -25.76
CA ALA A 179 -6.66 8.39 -24.69
C ALA A 179 -7.15 7.52 -23.53
N SER A 180 -8.46 7.40 -23.32
CA SER A 180 -9.02 6.53 -22.26
C SER A 180 -8.68 5.06 -22.47
N TYR A 181 -8.44 4.60 -23.72
CA TYR A 181 -8.03 3.22 -24.01
C TYR A 181 -6.61 2.87 -23.55
N VAL A 182 -5.79 3.88 -23.26
CA VAL A 182 -4.39 3.76 -22.80
C VAL A 182 -4.21 4.31 -21.38
N GLU A 183 -5.32 4.49 -20.65
CA GLU A 183 -5.38 5.01 -19.28
C GLU A 183 -6.35 4.18 -18.42
N ASP A 184 -6.27 2.86 -18.56
CA ASP A 184 -7.12 1.85 -17.87
C ASP A 184 -6.53 1.39 -16.53
N GLN A 185 -5.92 2.30 -15.77
CA GLN A 185 -5.37 1.98 -14.46
C GLN A 185 -6.45 1.50 -13.49
N ASP A 186 -6.09 0.55 -12.61
CA ASP A 186 -6.91 0.15 -11.45
C ASP A 186 -7.05 1.30 -10.44
N GLN A 187 -8.02 2.19 -10.68
CA GLN A 187 -8.31 3.36 -9.86
C GLN A 187 -9.68 3.97 -10.22
N TRP A 188 -10.05 5.05 -9.54
CA TRP A 188 -11.21 5.85 -9.94
C TRP A 188 -11.01 6.60 -11.26
N TRP A 189 -12.01 6.59 -12.14
CA TRP A 189 -12.14 7.52 -13.25
C TRP A 189 -12.62 8.89 -12.72
N LEU A 190 -11.76 9.91 -12.80
CA LEU A 190 -11.99 11.23 -12.19
C LEU A 190 -11.59 12.32 -13.18
N PRO A 191 -12.50 12.76 -14.05
CA PRO A 191 -12.17 13.76 -15.05
C PRO A 191 -12.07 15.17 -14.47
N GLY A 192 -11.27 16.03 -15.10
CA GLY A 192 -11.10 17.43 -14.70
C GLY A 192 -9.70 18.00 -14.95
N ILE A 193 -9.56 19.30 -14.70
CA ILE A 193 -8.25 19.97 -14.64
C ILE A 193 -7.76 19.78 -13.20
N PHE A 194 -7.04 18.69 -12.95
CA PHE A 194 -6.74 18.22 -11.59
C PHE A 194 -5.33 18.58 -11.09
N ARG A 195 -4.51 19.25 -11.91
CA ARG A 195 -3.24 19.85 -11.51
C ARG A 195 -3.14 21.31 -11.96
N ASP A 196 -2.02 21.93 -11.63
CA ASP A 196 -1.77 23.35 -11.84
C ASP A 196 -1.97 23.81 -13.29
N VAL A 197 -2.50 25.03 -13.42
CA VAL A 197 -2.50 25.80 -14.66
C VAL A 197 -1.65 27.04 -14.43
N THR A 198 -0.60 27.23 -15.23
CA THR A 198 0.39 28.31 -15.00
C THR A 198 0.72 29.03 -16.29
N LEU A 199 0.77 30.37 -16.24
CA LEU A 199 1.30 31.20 -17.32
C LEU A 199 2.76 31.56 -17.01
N VAL A 200 3.65 31.46 -17.99
CA VAL A 200 5.10 31.73 -17.85
C VAL A 200 5.57 32.68 -18.94
N ALA A 201 6.21 33.78 -18.54
CA ALA A 201 6.88 34.71 -19.45
C ALA A 201 8.32 34.28 -19.67
N ARG A 202 8.62 33.74 -20.85
CA ARG A 202 9.96 33.28 -21.24
C ARG A 202 10.79 34.49 -21.70
N PRO A 203 11.90 34.81 -21.02
CA PRO A 203 12.70 35.99 -21.38
C PRO A 203 13.52 35.74 -22.64
N ALA A 204 13.78 36.79 -23.40
CA ALA A 204 14.74 36.74 -24.50
C ALA A 204 16.15 36.43 -23.97
N GLY A 205 16.81 35.42 -24.53
CA GLY A 205 18.09 34.92 -24.00
C GLY A 205 17.94 34.12 -22.69
N GLY A 206 16.75 33.57 -22.44
CA GLY A 206 16.51 32.59 -21.37
C GLY A 206 17.03 31.18 -21.68
N ILE A 207 16.72 30.25 -20.79
CA ILE A 207 17.10 28.84 -20.83
C ILE A 207 15.83 28.00 -21.02
N GLU A 208 15.66 27.36 -22.18
CA GLU A 208 14.49 26.54 -22.47
C GLU A 208 14.43 25.28 -21.64
N ASP A 209 15.54 24.55 -21.54
CA ASP A 209 15.64 23.31 -20.77
C ASP A 209 17.06 23.10 -20.23
N VAL A 210 17.17 22.34 -19.16
CA VAL A 210 18.43 21.98 -18.50
C VAL A 210 18.40 20.51 -18.16
N TRP A 211 19.49 19.80 -18.45
CA TRP A 211 19.78 18.51 -17.84
C TRP A 211 21.15 18.54 -17.18
N LEU A 212 21.20 18.41 -15.85
CA LEU A 212 22.44 18.22 -15.10
C LEU A 212 22.60 16.74 -14.75
N ARG A 213 23.17 15.97 -15.66
CA ARG A 213 23.39 14.55 -15.47
C ARG A 213 24.60 14.31 -14.56
N THR A 214 24.38 13.73 -13.39
CA THR A 214 25.41 13.53 -12.37
C THR A 214 25.92 12.10 -12.35
N GLY A 215 27.24 11.92 -12.19
CA GLY A 215 27.87 10.64 -11.90
C GLY A 215 28.67 10.68 -10.61
N PHE A 216 28.79 9.53 -9.95
CA PHE A 216 29.61 9.28 -8.77
C PHE A 216 30.56 8.09 -9.00
N ASP A 217 31.83 8.26 -8.66
CA ASP A 217 32.85 7.20 -8.66
C ASP A 217 33.91 7.45 -7.57
N ASP A 218 33.93 6.59 -6.55
CA ASP A 218 34.94 6.59 -5.47
C ASP A 218 35.16 7.97 -4.83
N GLY A 219 34.07 8.64 -4.42
CA GLY A 219 34.11 9.96 -3.79
C GLY A 219 34.24 11.13 -4.77
N ARG A 220 34.43 10.88 -6.07
CA ARG A 220 34.48 11.91 -7.11
C ARG A 220 33.13 12.08 -7.78
N GLY A 221 32.79 13.32 -8.10
CA GLY A 221 31.58 13.68 -8.81
C GLY A 221 31.88 14.12 -10.24
N ARG A 222 30.91 13.95 -11.13
CA ARG A 222 30.92 14.50 -12.48
C ARG A 222 29.56 15.07 -12.82
N ILE A 223 29.52 16.24 -13.46
CA ILE A 223 28.31 16.84 -14.02
C ILE A 223 28.46 16.93 -15.54
N GLU A 224 27.57 16.28 -16.28
CA GLU A 224 27.39 16.46 -17.71
C GLU A 224 26.16 17.34 -17.95
N ALA A 225 26.38 18.57 -18.41
CA ALA A 225 25.31 19.52 -18.63
C ALA A 225 24.83 19.49 -20.09
N GLU A 226 23.52 19.35 -20.29
CA GLU A 226 22.82 19.65 -21.54
C GLU A 226 22.00 20.92 -21.32
N ILE A 227 22.19 21.93 -22.18
CA ILE A 227 21.54 23.24 -22.04
C ILE A 227 20.86 23.57 -23.36
N THR A 228 19.53 23.62 -23.34
CA THR A 228 18.73 24.04 -24.48
C THR A 228 18.47 25.53 -24.34
N ALA A 229 19.20 26.35 -25.09
CA ALA A 229 19.05 27.80 -25.10
C ALA A 229 19.46 28.37 -26.47
N ASP A 230 18.98 29.56 -26.82
CA ASP A 230 19.44 30.26 -28.02
C ASP A 230 20.93 30.64 -27.89
N VAL A 231 21.64 30.79 -29.01
CA VAL A 231 23.06 31.20 -28.98
C VAL A 231 23.26 32.56 -28.29
N THR A 232 22.26 33.44 -28.32
CA THR A 232 22.28 34.75 -27.67
C THR A 232 22.09 34.70 -26.15
N ALA A 233 21.66 33.56 -25.59
CA ALA A 233 21.60 33.35 -24.14
C ALA A 233 23.00 33.26 -23.51
N PHE A 234 24.02 32.94 -24.30
CA PHE A 234 25.39 32.78 -23.82
C PHE A 234 26.07 34.14 -23.59
N PRO A 235 26.92 34.29 -22.56
CA PRO A 235 27.48 33.21 -21.72
C PRO A 235 26.51 32.63 -20.69
N VAL A 236 26.56 31.30 -20.51
CA VAL A 236 25.79 30.56 -19.49
C VAL A 236 26.72 30.13 -18.36
N THR A 237 26.28 30.27 -17.12
CA THR A 237 27.06 29.96 -15.92
C THR A 237 26.40 28.86 -15.09
N LEU A 238 27.10 27.73 -14.90
CA LEU A 238 26.79 26.72 -13.89
C LEU A 238 27.51 27.06 -12.58
N ARG A 239 26.78 27.09 -11.46
CA ARG A 239 27.35 27.23 -10.12
C ARG A 239 26.85 26.13 -9.19
N VAL A 240 27.77 25.56 -8.41
CA VAL A 240 27.48 24.70 -7.25
C VAL A 240 28.31 25.25 -6.09
N PRO A 241 27.78 26.23 -5.33
CA PRO A 241 28.59 27.04 -4.42
C PRO A 241 29.32 26.23 -3.35
N GLU A 242 28.66 25.22 -2.79
CA GLU A 242 29.25 24.39 -1.73
C GLU A 242 30.46 23.57 -2.22
N LEU A 243 30.45 23.16 -3.49
CA LEU A 243 31.54 22.42 -4.12
C LEU A 243 32.58 23.33 -4.77
N GLY A 244 32.42 24.66 -4.65
CA GLY A 244 33.30 25.65 -5.27
C GLY A 244 33.28 25.61 -6.81
N VAL A 245 32.20 25.08 -7.41
CA VAL A 245 32.07 25.01 -8.86
C VAL A 245 31.49 26.33 -9.37
N GLU A 246 32.23 26.98 -10.26
CA GLU A 246 31.73 28.07 -11.11
C GLU A 246 32.30 27.86 -12.52
N ARG A 247 31.44 27.48 -13.46
CA ARG A 247 31.80 27.22 -14.85
C ARG A 247 31.02 28.15 -15.76
N VAL A 248 31.74 28.98 -16.51
CA VAL A 248 31.17 29.85 -17.53
C VAL A 248 31.45 29.27 -18.91
N TRP A 249 30.41 29.07 -19.70
CA TRP A 249 30.49 28.67 -21.11
C TRP A 249 30.14 29.87 -21.97
N ALA A 250 31.04 30.28 -22.86
CA ALA A 250 30.85 31.47 -23.70
C ALA A 250 29.99 31.18 -24.93
N THR A 251 29.95 29.91 -25.36
CA THR A 251 29.18 29.41 -26.50
C THR A 251 28.66 28.00 -26.20
N PRO A 252 27.65 27.51 -26.95
CA PRO A 252 27.18 26.12 -26.81
C PRO A 252 28.30 25.08 -26.96
N ALA A 253 29.30 25.34 -27.80
CA ALA A 253 30.41 24.42 -28.05
C ALA A 253 31.39 24.30 -26.86
N ASP A 254 31.33 25.23 -25.90
CA ASP A 254 32.18 25.21 -24.71
C ASP A 254 31.61 24.29 -23.61
N VAL A 255 30.32 23.91 -23.71
CA VAL A 255 29.65 23.06 -22.72
C VAL A 255 30.30 21.69 -22.72
N THR A 256 31.01 21.41 -21.62
CA THR A 256 31.82 20.22 -21.43
C THR A 256 31.63 19.71 -20.00
N PRO A 257 31.83 18.40 -19.75
CA PRO A 257 31.69 17.83 -18.41
C PRO A 257 32.55 18.54 -17.36
N VAL A 258 32.02 18.63 -16.14
CA VAL A 258 32.70 19.21 -14.98
C VAL A 258 33.01 18.12 -13.96
N ASP A 259 34.29 17.81 -13.79
CA ASP A 259 34.76 16.88 -12.76
C ASP A 259 34.96 17.60 -11.41
N ILE A 260 34.54 16.94 -10.33
CA ILE A 260 34.58 17.45 -8.95
C ILE A 260 35.33 16.44 -8.09
N ALA A 261 36.38 16.89 -7.42
CA ALA A 261 37.34 16.02 -6.74
C ALA A 261 36.75 15.27 -5.53
N VAL A 262 35.83 15.89 -4.79
CA VAL A 262 35.21 15.30 -3.58
C VAL A 262 33.74 15.67 -3.54
N VAL A 263 32.87 14.66 -3.50
CA VAL A 263 31.43 14.78 -3.27
C VAL A 263 30.97 13.66 -2.34
N GLU A 264 29.90 13.92 -1.61
CA GLU A 264 29.15 12.90 -0.87
C GLU A 264 28.07 12.34 -1.82
N PRO A 265 27.92 11.00 -1.93
CA PRO A 265 26.96 10.40 -2.82
C PRO A 265 25.52 10.59 -2.31
N TRP A 266 24.57 10.70 -3.23
CA TRP A 266 23.16 10.61 -2.93
C TRP A 266 22.72 9.12 -2.85
N SER A 267 21.94 8.79 -1.83
CA SER A 267 21.19 7.53 -1.72
C SER A 267 19.90 7.73 -0.94
N ALA A 268 18.99 6.75 -0.95
CA ALA A 268 17.76 6.81 -0.14
C ALA A 268 18.00 6.85 1.39
N GLU A 269 19.20 6.45 1.84
CA GLU A 269 19.61 6.47 3.26
C GLU A 269 20.33 7.77 3.63
N GLN A 270 21.09 8.33 2.69
CA GLN A 270 21.82 9.58 2.81
C GLN A 270 21.50 10.47 1.60
N PRO A 271 20.35 11.16 1.60
CA PRO A 271 19.86 11.92 0.45
C PRO A 271 20.61 13.25 0.28
N ARG A 272 21.91 13.17 0.00
CA ARG A 272 22.76 14.35 -0.12
C ARG A 272 22.46 15.14 -1.40
N LEU A 273 21.98 16.36 -1.22
CA LEU A 273 21.68 17.29 -2.32
C LEU A 273 22.54 18.54 -2.24
N TYR A 274 23.09 18.97 -3.37
CA TYR A 274 23.82 20.24 -3.51
C TYR A 274 23.00 21.24 -4.30
N ASP A 275 22.85 22.46 -3.79
CA ASP A 275 22.19 23.53 -4.53
C ASP A 275 23.03 23.93 -5.75
N ALA A 276 22.41 23.92 -6.92
CA ALA A 276 23.01 24.28 -8.19
C ALA A 276 22.18 25.34 -8.92
N THR A 277 22.83 26.22 -9.65
CA THR A 277 22.16 27.18 -10.54
C THR A 277 22.76 27.14 -11.94
N VAL A 278 21.92 27.19 -12.97
CA VAL A 278 22.32 27.47 -14.35
C VAL A 278 21.71 28.81 -14.74
N SER A 279 22.55 29.77 -15.13
CA SER A 279 22.11 31.16 -15.33
C SER A 279 22.63 31.77 -16.62
N THR A 280 21.79 32.55 -17.29
CA THR A 280 22.15 33.50 -18.34
C THR A 280 22.08 34.93 -17.78
N ALA A 281 22.21 35.93 -18.64
CA ALA A 281 21.92 37.31 -18.25
C ALA A 281 20.43 37.57 -17.98
N ALA A 282 19.53 36.68 -18.43
CA ALA A 282 18.08 36.91 -18.46
C ALA A 282 17.27 35.94 -17.60
N GLU A 283 17.80 34.76 -17.29
CA GLU A 283 17.10 33.71 -16.52
C GLU A 283 18.08 32.92 -15.65
N THR A 284 17.65 32.55 -14.45
CA THR A 284 18.33 31.63 -13.54
C THR A 284 17.42 30.45 -13.23
N VAL A 285 17.90 29.25 -13.53
CA VAL A 285 17.29 27.98 -13.14
C VAL A 285 18.00 27.46 -11.90
N SER A 286 17.24 27.10 -10.87
CA SER A 286 17.71 26.49 -9.62
C SER A 286 17.40 24.99 -9.63
N LEU A 287 18.39 24.17 -9.28
CA LEU A 287 18.27 22.72 -9.18
C LEU A 287 18.93 22.23 -7.88
N ARG A 288 18.57 21.03 -7.44
CA ARG A 288 19.27 20.31 -6.39
C ARG A 288 19.88 19.05 -7.00
N VAL A 289 21.22 18.96 -7.01
CA VAL A 289 21.93 17.84 -7.63
C VAL A 289 22.36 16.82 -6.59
N GLY A 290 22.03 15.54 -6.81
CA GLY A 290 22.48 14.42 -6.00
C GLY A 290 23.41 13.51 -6.79
N PHE A 291 24.67 13.38 -6.38
CA PHE A 291 25.66 12.60 -7.13
C PHE A 291 25.45 11.10 -6.92
N ARG A 292 25.03 10.40 -7.96
CA ARG A 292 24.85 8.94 -7.92
C ARG A 292 25.00 8.32 -9.30
N THR A 293 25.50 7.08 -9.35
CA THR A 293 25.59 6.29 -10.59
C THR A 293 24.75 5.03 -10.45
N VAL A 294 23.86 4.79 -11.41
CA VAL A 294 23.12 3.52 -11.56
C VAL A 294 23.88 2.64 -12.55
N GLU A 295 24.05 1.36 -12.23
CA GLU A 295 24.63 0.38 -13.16
C GLU A 295 23.95 -0.98 -12.99
N ILE A 296 23.79 -1.73 -14.08
CA ILE A 296 23.47 -3.16 -14.04
C ILE A 296 24.73 -3.94 -14.41
N ARG A 297 25.17 -4.83 -13.52
CA ARG A 297 26.31 -5.72 -13.76
C ARG A 297 25.86 -7.17 -13.65
N GLY A 298 25.62 -7.79 -14.82
CA GLY A 298 24.99 -9.11 -14.86
C GLY A 298 23.58 -9.01 -14.29
N ASP A 299 23.31 -9.78 -13.25
CA ASP A 299 22.00 -9.82 -12.59
C ASP A 299 21.90 -8.94 -11.34
N GLN A 300 22.82 -7.99 -11.17
CA GLN A 300 22.86 -7.08 -10.03
C GLN A 300 22.51 -5.67 -10.47
N PHE A 301 21.44 -5.10 -9.92
CA PHE A 301 21.14 -3.67 -9.93
C PHE A 301 21.93 -2.96 -8.84
N LEU A 302 22.84 -2.06 -9.23
CA LEU A 302 23.75 -1.36 -8.34
C LEU A 302 23.51 0.15 -8.41
N VAL A 303 23.63 0.79 -7.25
CA VAL A 303 23.79 2.24 -7.14
C VAL A 303 25.06 2.51 -6.36
N ASN A 304 25.91 3.39 -6.88
CA ASN A 304 27.22 3.73 -6.30
C ASN A 304 28.08 2.48 -6.04
N GLY A 305 28.01 1.51 -6.95
CA GLY A 305 28.76 0.25 -6.90
C GLY A 305 28.23 -0.81 -5.92
N ARG A 306 27.09 -0.59 -5.26
CA ARG A 306 26.51 -1.52 -4.28
C ARG A 306 25.08 -1.93 -4.65
N ARG A 307 24.75 -3.21 -4.42
CA ARG A 307 23.42 -3.80 -4.66
C ARG A 307 22.34 -3.08 -3.88
N VAL A 308 21.30 -2.61 -4.58
CA VAL A 308 20.11 -2.04 -3.95
C VAL A 308 19.11 -3.15 -3.64
N VAL A 309 18.51 -3.12 -2.46
CA VAL A 309 17.30 -3.88 -2.14
C VAL A 309 16.16 -2.88 -1.99
N PHE A 310 15.13 -3.04 -2.82
CA PHE A 310 13.93 -2.23 -2.79
C PHE A 310 12.98 -2.79 -1.74
N HIS A 311 12.74 -1.98 -0.71
CA HIS A 311 11.66 -2.15 0.26
C HIS A 311 10.62 -1.08 -0.08
N GLY A 312 9.91 -1.34 -1.18
CA GLY A 312 9.10 -0.33 -1.85
C GLY A 312 7.60 -0.48 -1.65
N VAL A 313 6.87 0.53 -2.10
CA VAL A 313 5.40 0.54 -2.21
C VAL A 313 4.99 1.12 -3.56
N ASN A 314 3.90 0.61 -4.11
CA ASN A 314 3.16 1.27 -5.20
C ASN A 314 2.36 2.43 -4.58
N ARG A 315 2.38 3.59 -5.25
CA ARG A 315 1.77 4.81 -4.73
C ARG A 315 1.03 5.57 -5.83
N HIS A 316 -0.29 5.56 -5.74
CA HIS A 316 -1.17 6.48 -6.46
C HIS A 316 -1.22 7.86 -5.77
N GLU A 317 -1.61 8.90 -6.50
CA GLU A 317 -2.04 10.16 -5.89
C GLU A 317 -3.51 10.03 -5.50
N THR A 318 -3.79 10.07 -4.20
CA THR A 318 -5.15 9.83 -3.71
C THR A 318 -5.44 10.66 -2.45
N HIS A 319 -6.68 11.11 -2.34
CA HIS A 319 -7.21 11.81 -1.19
C HIS A 319 -8.73 11.61 -1.14
N PRO A 320 -9.32 11.23 0.02
CA PRO A 320 -10.74 10.85 0.09
C PRO A 320 -11.72 11.94 -0.37
N GLU A 321 -11.34 13.21 -0.21
CA GLU A 321 -12.17 14.34 -0.61
C GLU A 321 -11.73 15.00 -1.92
N ARG A 322 -10.48 14.78 -2.36
CA ARG A 322 -9.86 15.55 -3.45
C ARG A 322 -9.43 14.71 -4.65
N GLY A 323 -9.57 13.38 -4.59
CA GLY A 323 -9.10 12.49 -5.64
C GLY A 323 -7.58 12.62 -5.82
N ARG A 324 -7.14 12.88 -7.05
CA ARG A 324 -5.72 13.00 -7.42
C ARG A 324 -5.13 14.41 -7.30
N VAL A 325 -5.88 15.38 -6.75
CA VAL A 325 -5.36 16.75 -6.59
C VAL A 325 -4.24 16.77 -5.55
N PHE A 326 -3.06 17.22 -5.96
CA PHE A 326 -1.86 17.27 -5.12
C PHE A 326 -1.98 18.30 -3.99
N ASP A 327 -1.54 17.90 -2.80
CA ASP A 327 -1.29 18.79 -1.66
C ASP A 327 0.09 18.46 -1.08
N GLU A 328 0.99 19.44 -1.09
CA GLU A 328 2.39 19.22 -0.66
C GLU A 328 2.47 18.82 0.82
N THR A 329 1.58 19.35 1.67
CA THR A 329 1.57 19.04 3.10
C THR A 329 1.21 17.57 3.32
N HIS A 330 0.11 17.12 2.72
CA HIS A 330 -0.30 15.72 2.73
C HIS A 330 0.79 14.82 2.13
N ALA A 331 1.33 15.15 0.95
CA ALA A 331 2.38 14.34 0.31
C ALA A 331 3.66 14.22 1.16
N ARG A 332 4.09 15.31 1.82
CA ARG A 332 5.24 15.27 2.72
C ARG A 332 5.00 14.40 3.94
N GLU A 333 3.81 14.48 4.55
CA GLU A 333 3.45 13.61 5.69
C GLU A 333 3.34 12.15 5.26
N ASP A 334 2.79 11.90 4.06
CA ASP A 334 2.65 10.58 3.45
C ASP A 334 4.02 9.91 3.23
N LEU A 335 4.98 10.64 2.64
CA LEU A 335 6.36 10.17 2.48
C LEU A 335 7.09 10.05 3.83
N ALA A 336 6.84 10.94 4.79
CA ALA A 336 7.42 10.79 6.13
C ALA A 336 6.91 9.52 6.84
N LEU A 337 5.62 9.19 6.66
CA LEU A 337 5.03 7.95 7.16
C LEU A 337 5.71 6.73 6.54
N MET A 338 5.93 6.72 5.22
CA MET A 338 6.69 5.67 4.55
C MET A 338 8.07 5.45 5.20
N LYS A 339 8.86 6.53 5.42
CA LYS A 339 10.18 6.43 6.08
C LYS A 339 10.07 5.89 7.51
N ARG A 340 9.05 6.29 8.27
CA ARG A 340 8.80 5.77 9.64
C ARG A 340 8.50 4.27 9.68
N PHE A 341 8.08 3.70 8.56
CA PHE A 341 7.81 2.28 8.37
C PHE A 341 8.84 1.57 7.48
N ASN A 342 10.07 2.10 7.44
CA ASN A 342 11.23 1.50 6.77
C ASN A 342 11.13 1.39 5.23
N VAL A 343 10.13 2.02 4.60
CA VAL A 343 10.05 2.09 3.13
C VAL A 343 11.23 2.91 2.61
N ASN A 344 11.90 2.41 1.57
CA ASN A 344 13.03 3.07 0.91
C ASN A 344 12.81 3.35 -0.58
N ALA A 345 11.70 2.87 -1.16
CA ALA A 345 11.43 2.99 -2.59
C ALA A 345 9.96 3.23 -2.90
N ILE A 346 9.68 3.90 -4.02
CA ILE A 346 8.34 4.21 -4.51
C ILE A 346 8.27 3.84 -5.99
N ARG A 347 7.22 3.11 -6.39
CA ARG A 347 6.79 3.04 -7.79
C ARG A 347 5.58 3.95 -7.96
N THR A 348 5.63 4.84 -8.95
CA THR A 348 4.54 5.81 -9.21
C THR A 348 3.45 5.15 -10.05
N SER A 349 2.73 4.19 -9.46
CA SER A 349 1.70 3.40 -10.13
C SER A 349 0.52 4.29 -10.57
N HIS A 350 0.11 4.32 -11.85
CA HIS A 350 0.85 3.91 -13.05
C HIS A 350 1.00 5.09 -14.02
N TYR A 351 1.57 6.17 -13.49
CA TYR A 351 1.75 7.42 -14.20
C TYR A 351 2.70 8.35 -13.44
N PRO A 352 3.24 9.39 -14.09
CA PRO A 352 4.07 10.36 -13.40
C PRO A 352 3.25 11.12 -12.33
N PRO A 353 3.77 11.26 -11.10
CA PRO A 353 3.09 11.98 -10.03
C PRO A 353 3.08 13.49 -10.33
N HIS A 354 2.49 14.30 -9.46
CA HIS A 354 2.71 15.74 -9.50
C HIS A 354 4.22 16.03 -9.45
N PRO A 355 4.77 16.94 -10.28
CA PRO A 355 6.21 17.13 -10.41
C PRO A 355 6.90 17.46 -9.07
N ARG A 356 6.19 18.18 -8.18
CA ARG A 356 6.68 18.51 -6.83
C ARG A 356 6.92 17.29 -5.93
N LEU A 357 6.32 16.13 -6.20
CA LEU A 357 6.56 14.91 -5.40
C LEU A 357 8.03 14.45 -5.51
N LEU A 358 8.64 14.61 -6.68
CA LEU A 358 10.02 14.16 -6.93
C LEU A 358 11.05 15.00 -6.17
N ASP A 359 10.77 16.29 -5.98
CA ASP A 359 11.53 17.13 -5.08
C ASP A 359 11.51 16.60 -3.63
N LEU A 360 10.37 16.08 -3.17
CA LEU A 360 10.25 15.48 -1.84
C LEU A 360 10.97 14.13 -1.77
N ALA A 361 10.91 13.33 -2.84
CA ALA A 361 11.60 12.04 -2.92
C ALA A 361 13.12 12.20 -2.90
N ASP A 362 13.65 13.21 -3.60
CA ASP A 362 15.06 13.58 -3.57
C ASP A 362 15.53 14.00 -2.17
N GLU A 363 14.70 14.76 -1.45
CA GLU A 363 15.01 15.33 -0.13
C GLU A 363 14.91 14.31 1.00
N LEU A 364 13.83 13.51 1.02
CA LEU A 364 13.57 12.53 2.07
C LEU A 364 14.29 11.20 1.82
N GLY A 365 14.75 10.98 0.59
CA GLY A 365 15.51 9.80 0.18
C GLY A 365 14.61 8.61 -0.13
N PHE A 366 14.22 8.49 -1.40
CA PHE A 366 13.54 7.31 -1.94
C PHE A 366 14.13 6.91 -3.28
N TRP A 367 14.32 5.62 -3.51
CA TRP A 367 14.52 5.10 -4.85
C TRP A 367 13.19 5.13 -5.60
N VAL A 368 13.14 5.78 -6.77
CA VAL A 368 11.90 5.92 -7.54
C VAL A 368 11.99 5.12 -8.84
N ILE A 369 10.99 4.26 -9.04
CA ILE A 369 10.59 3.78 -10.36
C ILE A 369 9.55 4.78 -10.87
N LEU A 370 9.95 5.61 -11.83
CA LEU A 370 9.07 6.62 -12.41
C LEU A 370 8.40 6.00 -13.64
N GLU A 371 7.08 5.84 -13.56
CA GLU A 371 6.29 5.13 -14.55
C GLU A 371 5.54 6.08 -15.48
N CYS A 372 5.61 5.77 -16.78
CA CYS A 372 4.87 6.46 -17.82
C CYS A 372 3.36 6.23 -17.67
N ASP A 373 2.59 7.23 -18.07
CA ASP A 373 1.13 7.19 -18.08
C ASP A 373 0.63 6.30 -19.22
N LEU A 374 0.56 4.98 -19.00
CA LEU A 374 0.15 3.99 -19.99
C LEU A 374 -0.37 2.71 -19.34
N GLU A 375 -1.64 2.37 -19.61
CA GLU A 375 -2.23 1.08 -19.25
C GLU A 375 -3.38 0.70 -20.19
N THR A 376 -3.40 -0.55 -20.68
CA THR A 376 -4.41 -1.06 -21.64
C THR A 376 -5.02 -2.38 -21.17
N HIS A 377 -5.15 -2.60 -19.86
CA HIS A 377 -5.41 -3.92 -19.28
C HIS A 377 -6.73 -4.54 -19.79
N GLY A 378 -7.78 -3.76 -19.98
CA GLY A 378 -9.07 -4.24 -20.48
C GLY A 378 -9.01 -4.96 -21.84
N PHE A 379 -7.95 -4.78 -22.63
CA PHE A 379 -7.73 -5.54 -23.87
C PHE A 379 -7.39 -7.02 -23.62
N ASP A 380 -6.93 -7.42 -22.44
CA ASP A 380 -6.72 -8.84 -22.10
C ASP A 380 -8.01 -9.66 -22.23
N LYS A 381 -9.17 -9.04 -21.90
CA LYS A 381 -10.50 -9.66 -22.04
C LYS A 381 -10.85 -10.10 -23.47
N VAL A 382 -10.22 -9.49 -24.47
CA VAL A 382 -10.37 -9.82 -25.90
C VAL A 382 -9.10 -10.47 -26.47
N GLY A 383 -8.25 -11.02 -25.60
CA GLY A 383 -7.00 -11.69 -25.96
C GLY A 383 -6.02 -10.73 -26.66
N TRP A 384 -5.97 -9.47 -26.21
CA TRP A 384 -5.13 -8.40 -26.75
C TRP A 384 -5.42 -8.01 -28.21
N THR A 385 -6.56 -8.46 -28.75
CA THR A 385 -6.98 -8.10 -30.12
C THR A 385 -7.23 -6.59 -30.22
N GLY A 386 -6.49 -5.91 -31.11
CA GLY A 386 -6.62 -4.47 -31.30
C GLY A 386 -5.97 -3.63 -30.20
N ASN A 387 -5.11 -4.23 -29.36
CA ASN A 387 -4.39 -3.51 -28.31
C ASN A 387 -3.53 -2.37 -28.91
N PRO A 388 -3.67 -1.12 -28.42
CA PRO A 388 -2.83 0.01 -28.81
C PRO A 388 -1.31 -0.24 -28.72
N SER A 389 -0.85 -1.14 -27.85
CA SER A 389 0.58 -1.42 -27.67
C SER A 389 1.27 -2.04 -28.90
N ASP A 390 0.51 -2.62 -29.82
CA ASP A 390 1.04 -3.16 -31.08
C ASP A 390 0.34 -2.62 -32.34
N ASP A 391 -0.52 -1.61 -32.21
CA ASP A 391 -1.14 -0.95 -33.35
C ASP A 391 -0.32 0.27 -33.79
N PRO A 392 0.26 0.29 -35.01
CA PRO A 392 1.06 1.41 -35.51
C PRO A 392 0.34 2.76 -35.52
N ALA A 393 -1.00 2.79 -35.54
CA ALA A 393 -1.78 4.03 -35.48
C ALA A 393 -1.59 4.80 -34.16
N TRP A 394 -1.25 4.10 -33.07
CA TRP A 394 -1.04 4.66 -31.74
C TRP A 394 0.42 5.01 -31.43
N ARG A 395 1.34 4.70 -32.36
CA ARG A 395 2.79 4.82 -32.12
C ARG A 395 3.21 6.22 -31.69
N GLU A 396 2.65 7.25 -32.30
CA GLU A 396 2.95 8.64 -31.97
C GLU A 396 2.50 8.99 -30.55
N ALA A 397 1.31 8.53 -30.14
CA ALA A 397 0.81 8.73 -28.78
C ALA A 397 1.69 8.03 -27.73
N TYR A 398 2.18 6.82 -28.01
CA TYR A 398 3.10 6.10 -27.12
C TYR A 398 4.44 6.83 -26.97
N LEU A 399 5.01 7.31 -28.08
CA LEU A 399 6.29 8.04 -28.06
C LEU A 399 6.16 9.40 -27.36
N ASP A 400 5.06 10.12 -27.56
CA ASP A 400 4.79 11.39 -26.86
C ASP A 400 4.70 11.17 -25.34
N ARG A 401 3.98 10.12 -24.91
CA ARG A 401 3.80 9.80 -23.48
C ARG A 401 5.14 9.53 -22.79
N ILE A 402 6.00 8.69 -23.38
CA ILE A 402 7.31 8.39 -22.78
C ILE A 402 8.26 9.59 -22.85
N GLU A 403 8.23 10.37 -23.94
CA GLU A 403 9.04 11.57 -24.08
C GLU A 403 8.71 12.56 -22.98
N ARG A 404 7.43 12.87 -22.79
CA ARG A 404 6.98 13.83 -21.78
C ARG A 404 7.19 13.34 -20.36
N THR A 405 7.13 12.03 -20.14
CA THR A 405 7.49 11.39 -18.88
C THR A 405 8.96 11.62 -18.53
N VAL A 406 9.87 11.26 -19.44
CA VAL A 406 11.31 11.34 -19.18
C VAL A 406 11.79 12.79 -19.16
N GLU A 407 11.39 13.62 -20.12
CA GLU A 407 11.88 14.99 -20.22
C GLU A 407 11.51 15.81 -18.99
N ARG A 408 10.30 15.63 -18.43
CA ARG A 408 9.84 16.35 -17.24
C ARG A 408 10.77 16.12 -16.05
N ASP A 409 11.21 14.87 -15.86
CA ASP A 409 11.73 14.38 -14.57
C ASP A 409 13.21 13.97 -14.58
N LYS A 410 13.89 14.00 -15.74
CA LYS A 410 15.28 13.53 -15.95
C LYS A 410 16.36 14.08 -14.99
N ASN A 411 16.10 15.20 -14.31
CA ASN A 411 17.03 15.84 -13.37
C ASN A 411 17.01 15.25 -11.95
N HIS A 412 16.00 14.45 -11.59
CA HIS A 412 15.86 13.97 -10.21
C HIS A 412 16.81 12.78 -9.92
N PRO A 413 17.67 12.87 -8.87
CA PRO A 413 18.53 11.76 -8.46
C PRO A 413 17.76 10.56 -7.91
N SER A 414 16.58 10.78 -7.31
CA SER A 414 15.71 9.72 -6.79
C SER A 414 15.28 8.71 -7.84
N ILE A 415 15.09 9.16 -9.08
CA ILE A 415 14.71 8.28 -10.18
C ILE A 415 15.91 7.44 -10.58
N VAL A 416 15.74 6.13 -10.41
CA VAL A 416 16.76 5.12 -10.73
C VAL A 416 16.31 4.18 -11.85
N ILE A 417 15.02 4.13 -12.17
CA ILE A 417 14.43 3.28 -13.23
C ILE A 417 13.31 4.06 -13.93
N TRP A 418 13.23 3.96 -15.25
CA TRP A 418 12.06 4.40 -16.03
C TRP A 418 11.16 3.20 -16.32
N SER A 419 9.87 3.30 -16.02
CA SER A 419 8.89 2.28 -16.40
C SER A 419 8.05 2.72 -17.60
N LEU A 420 7.84 1.81 -18.56
CA LEU A 420 7.10 2.11 -19.80
C LEU A 420 5.59 2.27 -19.59
N GLY A 421 5.06 1.78 -18.47
CA GLY A 421 3.62 1.69 -18.18
C GLY A 421 3.31 0.42 -17.39
N ASN A 422 2.05 0.05 -17.31
CA ASN A 422 1.56 -1.13 -16.59
C ASN A 422 0.57 -1.93 -17.44
N GLU A 423 0.53 -3.26 -17.26
CA GLU A 423 -0.47 -4.19 -17.81
C GLU A 423 -0.97 -3.88 -19.23
N ALA A 424 -0.07 -3.46 -20.12
CA ALA A 424 -0.39 -3.00 -21.47
C ALA A 424 -0.12 -4.07 -22.55
N GLY A 425 -0.03 -5.34 -22.14
CA GLY A 425 0.35 -6.46 -23.01
C GLY A 425 1.81 -6.37 -23.48
N THR A 426 2.09 -6.68 -24.75
CA THR A 426 3.40 -6.45 -25.38
C THR A 426 3.19 -6.00 -26.81
N GLY A 427 4.16 -5.28 -27.40
CA GLY A 427 4.04 -4.84 -28.79
C GLY A 427 5.13 -3.89 -29.25
N SER A 428 5.10 -3.59 -30.55
CA SER A 428 6.10 -2.78 -31.24
C SER A 428 6.13 -1.30 -30.83
N ASN A 429 5.07 -0.78 -30.19
CA ASN A 429 5.06 0.58 -29.65
C ASN A 429 5.76 0.65 -28.28
N LEU A 430 5.58 -0.36 -27.41
CA LEU A 430 6.33 -0.49 -26.16
C LEU A 430 7.84 -0.65 -26.41
N ALA A 431 8.22 -1.51 -27.37
CA ALA A 431 9.61 -1.65 -27.79
C ALA A 431 10.20 -0.34 -28.33
N ALA A 432 9.37 0.50 -28.97
CA ALA A 432 9.79 1.81 -29.45
C ALA A 432 9.97 2.83 -28.34
N MET A 433 9.10 2.82 -27.32
CA MET A 433 9.27 3.64 -26.13
C MET A 433 10.59 3.28 -25.44
N SER A 434 10.84 1.99 -25.21
CA SER A 434 12.11 1.53 -24.64
C SER A 434 13.33 2.01 -25.45
N ALA A 435 13.31 1.80 -26.77
CA ALA A 435 14.39 2.25 -27.64
C ALA A 435 14.59 3.77 -27.61
N TRP A 436 13.51 4.55 -27.47
CA TRP A 436 13.58 6.00 -27.29
C TRP A 436 14.23 6.36 -25.95
N VAL A 437 13.84 5.70 -24.85
CA VAL A 437 14.46 5.92 -23.52
C VAL A 437 15.95 5.60 -23.57
N HIS A 438 16.35 4.45 -24.10
CA HIS A 438 17.77 4.09 -24.21
C HIS A 438 18.59 5.06 -25.07
N ALA A 439 17.97 5.67 -26.08
CA ALA A 439 18.61 6.70 -26.89
C ALA A 439 18.73 8.04 -26.16
N ARG A 440 17.77 8.37 -25.28
CA ARG A 440 17.71 9.65 -24.56
C ARG A 440 18.48 9.63 -23.25
N ASP A 441 18.31 8.58 -22.44
CA ASP A 441 18.90 8.39 -21.12
C ASP A 441 19.44 6.96 -20.98
N ALA A 442 20.75 6.82 -21.20
CA ALA A 442 21.44 5.54 -21.09
C ALA A 442 21.88 5.19 -19.64
N GLU A 443 21.63 6.03 -18.62
CA GLU A 443 22.02 5.70 -17.23
C GLU A 443 20.97 4.93 -16.47
N ARG A 444 19.71 5.19 -16.76
CA ARG A 444 18.58 4.63 -16.01
C ARG A 444 18.03 3.41 -16.77
N PRO A 445 18.02 2.22 -16.15
CA PRO A 445 17.41 1.04 -16.75
C PRO A 445 15.92 1.22 -17.06
N VAL A 446 15.46 0.51 -18.08
CA VAL A 446 14.06 0.43 -18.47
C VAL A 446 13.38 -0.78 -17.81
N HIS A 447 12.26 -0.51 -17.15
CA HIS A 447 11.34 -1.46 -16.55
C HIS A 447 10.05 -1.56 -17.36
N TYR A 448 9.52 -2.77 -17.49
CA TYR A 448 8.13 -3.02 -17.89
C TYR A 448 7.82 -4.49 -17.59
N GLU A 449 6.77 -4.75 -16.82
CA GLU A 449 6.42 -6.11 -16.36
C GLU A 449 5.90 -6.99 -17.50
N GLY A 450 5.02 -6.43 -18.35
CA GLY A 450 4.37 -7.16 -19.44
C GLY A 450 5.31 -7.68 -20.55
N ASP A 451 6.59 -7.27 -20.56
CA ASP A 451 7.64 -7.90 -21.38
C ASP A 451 8.18 -9.16 -20.69
N TYR A 452 7.32 -10.16 -20.51
CA TYR A 452 7.68 -11.41 -19.85
C TYR A 452 8.92 -12.07 -20.42
N THR A 453 9.13 -11.93 -21.74
CA THR A 453 10.26 -12.57 -22.43
C THR A 453 11.57 -11.77 -22.28
N GLY A 454 11.48 -10.47 -22.00
CA GLY A 454 12.62 -9.60 -21.75
C GLY A 454 13.32 -9.14 -23.03
N GLU A 455 12.57 -8.79 -24.07
CA GLU A 455 13.08 -8.33 -25.37
C GLU A 455 13.62 -6.92 -25.36
N TYR A 456 13.02 -6.01 -24.59
CA TYR A 456 13.30 -4.58 -24.64
C TYR A 456 13.40 -3.94 -23.25
N THR A 457 13.56 -4.74 -22.20
CA THR A 457 13.69 -4.29 -20.80
C THR A 457 15.04 -4.68 -20.21
N ASP A 458 15.55 -3.89 -19.25
CA ASP A 458 16.85 -4.11 -18.63
C ASP A 458 16.79 -4.90 -17.33
N VAL A 459 15.63 -4.87 -16.66
CA VAL A 459 15.32 -5.66 -15.46
C VAL A 459 14.26 -6.70 -15.79
N TYR A 460 14.30 -7.84 -15.10
CA TYR A 460 13.17 -8.78 -15.13
C TYR A 460 12.21 -8.40 -14.01
N SER A 461 11.01 -7.97 -14.37
CA SER A 461 9.97 -7.65 -13.42
C SER A 461 8.84 -8.66 -13.48
N ARG A 462 8.21 -8.91 -12.33
CA ARG A 462 6.96 -9.66 -12.20
C ARG A 462 6.06 -9.00 -11.18
N MET A 463 4.76 -9.15 -11.38
CA MET A 463 3.77 -8.93 -10.33
C MET A 463 3.26 -10.26 -9.77
N TYR A 464 3.11 -10.33 -8.46
CA TYR A 464 2.49 -11.43 -7.71
C TYR A 464 3.04 -12.84 -7.98
N ALA A 465 4.28 -12.95 -8.49
CA ALA A 465 4.98 -14.23 -8.62
C ALA A 465 5.03 -14.93 -7.25
N SER A 466 4.68 -16.22 -7.22
CA SER A 466 4.63 -16.96 -5.96
C SER A 466 5.99 -17.02 -5.26
N VAL A 467 6.00 -17.37 -3.97
CA VAL A 467 7.24 -17.62 -3.22
C VAL A 467 8.09 -18.67 -3.94
N LEU A 468 7.47 -19.74 -4.45
CA LEU A 468 8.15 -20.80 -5.19
C LEU A 468 8.70 -20.28 -6.53
N GLU A 469 7.90 -19.56 -7.31
CA GLU A 469 8.37 -19.00 -8.58
C GLU A 469 9.55 -18.04 -8.34
N THR A 470 9.47 -17.19 -7.32
CA THR A 470 10.52 -16.25 -6.93
C THR A 470 11.81 -16.96 -6.52
N GLU A 471 11.72 -18.04 -5.74
CA GLU A 471 12.86 -18.91 -5.42
C GLU A 471 13.49 -19.50 -6.69
N GLN A 472 12.67 -19.97 -7.63
CA GLN A 472 13.13 -20.53 -8.91
C GLN A 472 13.74 -19.49 -9.86
N ILE A 473 13.34 -18.23 -9.74
CA ILE A 473 13.99 -17.11 -10.44
C ILE A 473 15.35 -16.82 -9.80
N GLY A 474 15.41 -16.76 -8.46
CA GLY A 474 16.63 -16.45 -7.70
C GLY A 474 17.68 -17.55 -7.73
N THR A 475 17.27 -18.82 -7.87
CA THR A 475 18.18 -19.98 -7.82
C THR A 475 19.03 -20.11 -9.08
N ASP A 476 20.35 -20.03 -8.90
CA ASP A 476 21.31 -20.19 -9.98
C ASP A 476 21.22 -21.58 -10.64
N GLY A 477 21.17 -21.57 -11.97
CA GLY A 477 21.07 -22.78 -12.77
C GLY A 477 19.67 -23.42 -12.83
N SER A 478 18.66 -22.83 -12.17
CA SER A 478 17.28 -23.27 -12.33
C SER A 478 16.84 -23.16 -13.79
N ARG A 479 16.06 -24.15 -14.23
CA ARG A 479 15.46 -24.23 -15.56
C ARG A 479 13.94 -24.31 -15.49
N ALA A 480 13.37 -23.96 -14.33
CA ALA A 480 11.93 -23.88 -14.18
C ALA A 480 11.37 -22.97 -15.30
N PRO A 481 10.24 -23.34 -15.92
CA PRO A 481 9.52 -22.44 -16.80
C PRO A 481 9.25 -21.12 -16.07
N LEU A 482 9.37 -20.01 -16.80
CA LEU A 482 8.90 -18.70 -16.35
C LEU A 482 7.64 -18.37 -17.13
N LEU A 483 6.77 -17.55 -16.53
CA LEU A 483 5.52 -17.11 -17.16
C LEU A 483 5.76 -16.64 -18.61
N ASN A 484 4.98 -17.18 -19.53
CA ASN A 484 4.97 -16.84 -20.95
C ASN A 484 6.36 -16.86 -21.65
N CYS A 485 7.29 -17.70 -21.17
CA CYS A 485 8.64 -17.82 -21.72
C CYS A 485 8.94 -19.20 -22.32
N THR A 486 9.63 -19.21 -23.46
CA THR A 486 10.42 -20.37 -23.88
C THR A 486 11.65 -20.56 -22.96
N PRO A 487 12.29 -21.76 -22.92
CA PRO A 487 13.48 -21.97 -22.11
C PRO A 487 14.63 -20.99 -22.36
N SER A 488 14.84 -20.56 -23.61
CA SER A 488 15.88 -19.57 -23.94
C SER A 488 15.53 -18.16 -23.49
N GLN A 489 14.25 -17.78 -23.57
CA GLN A 489 13.78 -16.49 -23.03
C GLN A 489 13.86 -16.48 -21.50
N GLY A 490 13.48 -17.58 -20.85
CA GLY A 490 13.63 -17.73 -19.40
C GLY A 490 15.09 -17.73 -18.95
N ALA A 491 16.00 -18.28 -19.75
CA ALA A 491 17.44 -18.17 -19.50
C ALA A 491 17.93 -16.71 -19.67
N ARG A 492 17.42 -15.96 -20.66
CA ARG A 492 17.70 -14.52 -20.83
C ARG A 492 17.22 -13.71 -19.63
N GLN A 493 16.00 -13.92 -19.14
CA GLN A 493 15.49 -13.18 -17.97
C GLN A 493 16.32 -13.44 -16.72
N ARG A 494 16.77 -14.68 -16.51
CA ARG A 494 17.75 -15.04 -15.46
C ARG A 494 19.18 -14.53 -15.72
N THR A 495 19.38 -13.57 -16.63
CA THR A 495 20.64 -12.80 -16.68
C THR A 495 20.49 -11.40 -16.13
N LYS A 496 19.25 -10.97 -15.84
CA LYS A 496 18.91 -9.63 -15.39
C LYS A 496 18.67 -9.60 -13.88
N PRO A 497 18.78 -8.42 -13.25
CA PRO A 497 18.22 -8.18 -11.93
C PRO A 497 16.73 -8.48 -11.93
N PHE A 498 16.24 -9.13 -10.87
CA PHE A 498 14.83 -9.39 -10.68
C PHE A 498 14.24 -8.48 -9.60
N LEU A 499 13.04 -7.94 -9.83
CA LEU A 499 12.26 -7.27 -8.80
C LEU A 499 10.78 -7.62 -8.94
N LEU A 500 10.06 -7.55 -7.83
CA LEU A 500 8.60 -7.63 -7.84
C LEU A 500 8.04 -6.21 -7.92
N CYS A 501 7.51 -5.78 -9.06
CA CYS A 501 6.93 -4.44 -9.17
C CYS A 501 5.61 -4.33 -8.39
N GLU A 502 4.98 -5.47 -8.12
CA GLU A 502 3.83 -5.63 -7.23
C GLU A 502 3.95 -6.98 -6.53
N TYR A 503 3.77 -7.01 -5.21
CA TYR A 503 3.65 -8.25 -4.44
C TYR A 503 2.90 -8.01 -3.15
N ALA A 504 2.56 -9.11 -2.47
CA ALA A 504 1.96 -9.10 -1.14
C ALA A 504 0.77 -8.13 -1.07
N HIS A 505 -0.27 -8.40 -1.87
CA HIS A 505 -1.45 -7.55 -2.00
C HIS A 505 -2.11 -7.27 -0.64
N ALA A 506 -2.20 -6.01 -0.25
CA ALA A 506 -2.47 -5.56 1.11
C ALA A 506 -3.97 -5.36 1.44
N MET A 507 -4.86 -5.78 0.53
CA MET A 507 -6.31 -5.66 0.69
C MET A 507 -6.86 -6.35 1.94
N GLY A 508 -7.55 -5.54 2.74
CA GLY A 508 -8.20 -5.97 3.97
C GLY A 508 -7.21 -6.47 5.02
N ASN A 509 -7.57 -7.57 5.69
CA ASN A 509 -6.68 -8.20 6.67
C ASN A 509 -5.67 -9.12 5.97
N GLY A 510 -4.43 -8.62 5.84
CA GLY A 510 -3.34 -9.24 5.12
C GLY A 510 -2.24 -8.20 4.81
N PRO A 511 -1.18 -8.57 4.08
CA PRO A 511 -0.92 -9.88 3.52
C PRO A 511 -0.14 -10.77 4.49
N GLY A 512 -0.15 -12.07 4.21
CA GLY A 512 0.86 -13.01 4.69
C GLY A 512 2.12 -13.00 3.83
N ALA A 513 3.10 -13.83 4.20
CA ALA A 513 4.29 -14.18 3.40
C ALA A 513 5.36 -13.08 3.17
N PHE A 514 5.23 -11.88 3.76
CA PHE A 514 6.29 -10.87 3.70
C PHE A 514 7.68 -11.43 4.07
N ASP A 515 7.75 -12.19 5.16
CA ASP A 515 8.98 -12.76 5.68
C ASP A 515 9.56 -13.86 4.77
N GLN A 516 8.72 -14.57 4.02
CA GLN A 516 9.15 -15.58 3.05
C GLN A 516 9.82 -14.93 1.84
N TYR A 517 9.24 -13.86 1.28
CA TYR A 517 9.86 -13.10 0.20
C TYR A 517 11.18 -12.44 0.65
N GLU A 518 11.18 -11.78 1.82
CA GLU A 518 12.38 -11.14 2.37
C GLU A 518 13.51 -12.15 2.65
N ALA A 519 13.17 -13.38 3.08
CA ALA A 519 14.16 -14.45 3.23
C ALA A 519 14.83 -14.80 1.88
N LEU A 520 14.05 -14.92 0.80
CA LEU A 520 14.58 -15.18 -0.54
C LEU A 520 15.48 -14.03 -1.03
N VAL A 521 15.11 -12.77 -0.76
CA VAL A 521 15.92 -11.60 -1.11
C VAL A 521 17.28 -11.62 -0.41
N ARG A 522 17.34 -12.12 0.82
CA ARG A 522 18.61 -12.28 1.57
C ARG A 522 19.46 -13.43 1.02
N GLU A 523 18.82 -14.50 0.56
CA GLU A 523 19.50 -15.69 0.05
C GLU A 523 20.03 -15.52 -1.38
N HIS A 524 19.28 -14.86 -2.25
CA HIS A 524 19.55 -14.78 -3.68
C HIS A 524 19.89 -13.35 -4.13
N PRO A 525 21.16 -13.03 -4.45
CA PRO A 525 21.57 -11.69 -4.86
C PRO A 525 20.82 -11.13 -6.07
N ARG A 526 20.35 -12.00 -6.98
CA ARG A 526 19.54 -11.64 -8.17
C ARG A 526 18.22 -10.96 -7.80
N LEU A 527 17.65 -11.25 -6.63
CA LEU A 527 16.35 -10.74 -6.21
C LEU A 527 16.54 -9.39 -5.51
N HIS A 528 16.02 -8.30 -6.05
CA HIS A 528 16.23 -6.95 -5.53
C HIS A 528 15.09 -6.45 -4.65
N GLY A 529 14.29 -7.36 -4.07
CA GLY A 529 13.12 -6.98 -3.29
C GLY A 529 11.92 -6.68 -4.19
N GLY A 530 11.05 -5.77 -3.72
CA GLY A 530 9.81 -5.49 -4.41
C GLY A 530 9.04 -4.31 -3.85
N PHE A 531 7.88 -4.07 -4.46
CA PHE A 531 6.99 -2.96 -4.15
C PHE A 531 5.62 -3.51 -3.76
N VAL A 532 5.19 -3.27 -2.51
CA VAL A 532 3.89 -3.74 -2.02
C VAL A 532 2.76 -3.11 -2.83
N TRP A 533 1.73 -3.88 -3.16
CA TRP A 533 0.47 -3.36 -3.70
C TRP A 533 -0.60 -3.28 -2.59
N GLU A 534 -1.05 -2.11 -2.18
CA GLU A 534 -0.44 -0.80 -2.42
C GLU A 534 -0.31 0.03 -1.15
N TRP A 535 0.07 1.31 -1.30
CA TRP A 535 0.31 2.16 -0.15
C TRP A 535 -0.97 2.51 0.62
N ARG A 536 -2.07 2.85 -0.08
CA ARG A 536 -3.22 3.50 0.56
C ARG A 536 -4.55 3.12 -0.09
N ASP A 537 -5.56 2.86 0.73
CA ASP A 537 -6.95 2.69 0.29
C ASP A 537 -7.48 3.96 -0.39
N HIS A 538 -8.15 3.80 -1.53
CA HIS A 538 -8.72 4.90 -2.32
C HIS A 538 -10.18 5.23 -1.99
N GLY A 539 -10.61 5.05 -0.74
CA GLY A 539 -11.96 5.37 -0.32
C GLY A 539 -12.32 6.84 -0.51
N ILE A 540 -13.46 7.10 -1.15
CA ILE A 540 -14.00 8.46 -1.30
C ILE A 540 -14.91 8.76 -0.11
N LEU A 541 -14.69 9.88 0.58
CA LEU A 541 -15.50 10.26 1.72
C LEU A 541 -16.94 10.56 1.27
N ALA A 542 -17.89 9.75 1.75
CA ALA A 542 -19.31 9.86 1.47
C ALA A 542 -20.12 9.93 2.77
N THR A 543 -21.43 10.17 2.64
CA THR A 543 -22.35 10.24 3.77
C THR A 543 -23.49 9.24 3.58
N ALA A 544 -23.68 8.36 4.55
CA ALA A 544 -24.76 7.38 4.56
C ALA A 544 -26.14 8.05 4.72
N PRO A 545 -27.26 7.35 4.42
CA PRO A 545 -28.61 7.93 4.54
C PRO A 545 -28.97 8.46 5.93
N ASP A 546 -28.31 7.99 6.99
CA ASP A 546 -28.52 8.44 8.37
C ASP A 546 -27.57 9.58 8.81
N GLY A 547 -26.69 10.05 7.91
CA GLY A 547 -25.72 11.11 8.15
C GLY A 547 -24.34 10.62 8.60
N THR A 548 -24.11 9.31 8.71
CA THR A 548 -22.81 8.75 9.12
C THR A 548 -21.78 8.90 7.99
N PRO A 549 -20.60 9.50 8.22
CA PRO A 549 -19.53 9.52 7.22
C PRO A 549 -18.94 8.12 7.04
N TYR A 550 -18.63 7.74 5.80
CA TYR A 550 -17.98 6.48 5.48
C TYR A 550 -17.11 6.62 4.22
N TYR A 551 -16.21 5.67 4.01
CA TYR A 551 -15.38 5.61 2.81
C TYR A 551 -16.04 4.72 1.76
N ALA A 552 -16.56 5.35 0.72
CA ALA A 552 -17.19 4.69 -0.40
C ALA A 552 -16.16 4.02 -1.32
N TYR A 553 -16.52 2.86 -1.86
CA TYR A 553 -15.79 2.11 -2.87
C TYR A 553 -16.69 1.82 -4.08
N GLY A 554 -16.19 1.11 -5.10
CA GLY A 554 -16.93 0.91 -6.34
C GLY A 554 -18.30 0.29 -6.15
N GLY A 555 -19.30 0.86 -6.83
CA GLY A 555 -20.71 0.47 -6.74
C GLY A 555 -21.53 1.37 -5.81
N ASP A 556 -20.89 2.06 -4.86
CA ASP A 556 -21.58 2.98 -3.95
C ASP A 556 -22.08 4.25 -4.68
N PHE A 557 -21.55 4.56 -5.85
CA PHE A 557 -21.94 5.72 -6.67
C PHE A 557 -22.92 5.37 -7.79
N GLY A 558 -23.42 4.12 -7.83
CA GLY A 558 -24.42 3.68 -8.79
C GLY A 558 -23.85 3.35 -10.17
N GLU A 559 -22.58 2.97 -10.24
CA GLU A 559 -21.95 2.51 -11.47
C GLU A 559 -22.69 1.30 -12.08
N VAL A 560 -22.72 1.23 -13.42
CA VAL A 560 -23.32 0.09 -14.14
C VAL A 560 -22.47 -1.17 -14.01
N ILE A 561 -21.15 -0.98 -14.04
CA ILE A 561 -20.12 -1.99 -13.80
C ILE A 561 -19.09 -1.39 -12.85
N HIS A 562 -18.60 -2.20 -11.92
CA HIS A 562 -17.59 -1.80 -10.95
C HIS A 562 -16.88 -3.05 -10.41
N ASP A 563 -15.76 -2.83 -9.72
CA ASP A 563 -14.96 -3.91 -9.11
C ASP A 563 -14.99 -3.88 -7.58
N GLY A 564 -15.96 -3.15 -7.00
CA GLY A 564 -16.29 -3.25 -5.57
C GLY A 564 -15.23 -2.59 -4.70
N ASN A 565 -14.86 -3.26 -3.60
CA ASN A 565 -13.86 -2.76 -2.66
C ASN A 565 -12.41 -3.05 -3.07
N PHE A 566 -12.16 -3.51 -4.30
CA PHE A 566 -10.80 -3.81 -4.75
C PHE A 566 -9.90 -2.56 -4.76
N VAL A 567 -10.49 -1.35 -4.83
CA VAL A 567 -9.80 -0.06 -4.63
C VAL A 567 -9.40 0.25 -3.17
N MET A 568 -9.73 -0.64 -2.22
CA MET A 568 -9.46 -0.53 -0.78
C MET A 568 -8.41 -1.57 -0.39
N ASP A 569 -7.24 -1.45 -1.00
CA ASP A 569 -6.17 -2.44 -1.04
C ASP A 569 -4.82 -1.96 -0.49
N GLY A 570 -4.85 -0.95 0.38
CA GLY A 570 -3.67 -0.30 0.94
C GLY A 570 -3.19 -0.82 2.29
N MET A 571 -1.89 -0.66 2.54
CA MET A 571 -1.30 -0.79 3.88
C MET A 571 -1.71 0.36 4.84
N VAL A 572 -2.29 1.44 4.31
CA VAL A 572 -2.81 2.58 5.06
C VAL A 572 -4.27 2.80 4.66
N LEU A 573 -5.15 2.95 5.65
CA LEU A 573 -6.55 3.27 5.40
C LEU A 573 -6.70 4.68 4.80
N SER A 574 -7.87 4.96 4.21
CA SER A 574 -8.15 6.24 3.53
C SER A 574 -7.97 7.47 4.43
N ASP A 575 -8.12 7.33 5.75
CA ASP A 575 -7.96 8.40 6.74
C ASP A 575 -6.50 8.67 7.17
N GLY A 576 -5.53 7.85 6.72
CA GLY A 576 -4.14 7.94 7.19
C GLY A 576 -3.74 6.93 8.24
N SER A 577 -4.67 6.11 8.73
CA SER A 577 -4.40 5.11 9.77
C SER A 577 -3.58 3.93 9.23
N PRO A 578 -2.39 3.64 9.78
CA PRO A 578 -1.62 2.45 9.43
C PRO A 578 -2.36 1.17 9.81
N THR A 579 -2.48 0.21 8.89
CA THR A 579 -3.01 -1.11 9.21
C THR A 579 -1.93 -1.99 9.86
N PRO A 580 -2.29 -3.12 10.51
CA PRO A 580 -1.34 -4.09 11.04
C PRO A 580 -0.36 -4.61 9.98
N SER A 581 -0.79 -4.68 8.71
CA SER A 581 0.05 -4.97 7.55
C SER A 581 1.32 -4.11 7.49
N LEU A 582 1.17 -2.80 7.67
CA LEU A 582 2.29 -1.87 7.57
C LEU A 582 3.30 -2.07 8.72
N TYR A 583 2.83 -2.44 9.90
CA TYR A 583 3.71 -2.79 11.02
C TYR A 583 4.45 -4.11 10.76
N GLU A 584 3.78 -5.10 10.18
CA GLU A 584 4.40 -6.37 9.77
C GLU A 584 5.49 -6.13 8.73
N PHE A 585 5.18 -5.36 7.67
CA PHE A 585 6.15 -4.93 6.66
C PHE A 585 7.37 -4.28 7.33
N LYS A 586 7.16 -3.27 8.18
CA LYS A 586 8.25 -2.56 8.90
C LYS A 586 9.16 -3.52 9.67
N ALA A 587 8.57 -4.50 10.36
CA ALA A 587 9.32 -5.48 11.15
C ALA A 587 10.12 -6.44 10.25
N VAL A 588 9.55 -6.87 9.12
CA VAL A 588 10.20 -7.76 8.16
C VAL A 588 11.38 -7.07 7.46
N VAL A 589 11.17 -5.83 6.98
CA VAL A 589 12.17 -5.08 6.20
C VAL A 589 13.13 -4.27 7.08
N ALA A 590 13.16 -4.54 8.38
CA ALA A 590 13.97 -3.80 9.32
C ALA A 590 15.45 -3.72 8.88
N PRO A 591 16.06 -2.51 8.83
CA PRO A 591 17.40 -2.31 8.26
C PRO A 591 18.53 -2.85 9.15
N VAL A 592 18.20 -3.32 10.35
CA VAL A 592 19.12 -3.97 11.27
C VAL A 592 18.49 -5.29 11.73
N ALA A 593 19.21 -6.39 11.54
CA ALA A 593 18.79 -7.71 12.00
C ALA A 593 19.54 -8.13 13.27
N PHE A 594 18.87 -8.91 14.10
CA PHE A 594 19.40 -9.44 15.36
C PHE A 594 19.40 -10.97 15.34
N ALA A 595 20.50 -11.59 15.76
CA ALA A 595 20.57 -13.04 16.00
C ALA A 595 21.18 -13.31 17.39
N PHE A 596 20.40 -13.95 18.27
CA PHE A 596 20.82 -14.26 19.63
C PHE A 596 21.58 -15.60 19.71
N ASP A 597 22.69 -15.61 20.42
CA ASP A 597 23.45 -16.82 20.78
C ASP A 597 23.91 -16.75 22.23
N GLY A 598 23.24 -17.49 23.10
CA GLY A 598 23.56 -17.58 24.53
C GLY A 598 23.47 -16.23 25.26
N ASP A 599 24.62 -15.65 25.57
CA ASP A 599 24.80 -14.36 26.25
C ASP A 599 25.27 -13.25 25.31
N LYS A 600 25.14 -13.44 23.99
CA LYS A 600 25.52 -12.47 22.97
C LYS A 600 24.41 -12.29 21.93
N VAL A 601 24.49 -11.17 21.22
CA VAL A 601 23.65 -10.87 20.06
C VAL A 601 24.53 -10.40 18.91
N ALA A 602 24.32 -10.96 17.73
CA ALA A 602 24.85 -10.43 16.49
C ALA A 602 23.90 -9.36 15.96
N LEU A 603 24.44 -8.20 15.62
CA LEU A 603 23.76 -7.14 14.91
C LEU A 603 24.29 -7.11 13.48
N THR A 604 23.41 -7.25 12.49
CA THR A 604 23.76 -7.17 11.08
C THR A 604 23.14 -5.90 10.49
N ASN A 605 23.99 -5.02 9.95
CA ASN A 605 23.53 -3.82 9.26
C ASN A 605 23.18 -4.19 7.81
N LEU A 606 21.89 -4.17 7.47
CA LEU A 606 21.38 -4.55 6.14
C LEU A 606 21.24 -3.35 5.19
N ARG A 607 21.64 -2.16 5.62
CA ARG A 607 21.62 -0.94 4.82
C ARG A 607 22.55 -1.03 3.61
N HIS A 608 22.25 -0.22 2.60
CA HIS A 608 22.98 -0.09 1.35
C HIS A 608 24.28 0.71 1.52
N THR A 609 24.23 1.86 2.19
CA THR A 609 25.34 2.82 2.32
C THR A 609 25.65 3.18 3.76
N ALA A 610 24.64 3.54 4.56
CA ALA A 610 24.88 4.10 5.89
C ALA A 610 25.37 3.04 6.90
N ASP A 611 26.29 3.45 7.78
CA ASP A 611 26.65 2.67 8.97
C ASP A 611 25.53 2.75 10.03
N THR A 612 25.78 2.28 11.26
CA THR A 612 24.80 2.34 12.36
C THR A 612 25.06 3.49 13.34
N SER A 613 25.87 4.49 12.98
CA SER A 613 26.24 5.59 13.90
C SER A 613 25.10 6.57 14.20
N ASP A 614 24.06 6.57 13.37
CA ASP A 614 22.79 7.28 13.58
C ASP A 614 21.84 6.56 14.53
N LEU A 615 22.20 5.35 15.00
CA LEU A 615 21.36 4.50 15.84
C LEU A 615 21.90 4.38 17.26
N ARG A 616 20.96 4.23 18.21
CA ARG A 616 21.21 3.76 19.58
C ARG A 616 20.46 2.46 19.83
N PHE A 617 21.00 1.61 20.69
CA PHE A 617 20.43 0.29 20.97
C PHE A 617 19.98 0.21 22.42
N ARG A 618 18.67 0.28 22.67
CA ARG A 618 18.13 0.22 24.04
C ARG A 618 17.63 -1.17 24.33
N TRP A 619 17.89 -1.65 25.53
CA TRP A 619 17.37 -2.92 25.99
C TRP A 619 16.47 -2.73 27.23
N ARG A 620 15.49 -3.61 27.36
CA ARG A 620 14.64 -3.72 28.56
C ARG A 620 14.37 -5.18 28.90
N VAL A 621 14.17 -5.45 30.18
CA VAL A 621 13.78 -6.75 30.70
C VAL A 621 12.43 -6.63 31.36
N GLU A 622 11.54 -7.56 31.04
CA GLU A 622 10.18 -7.61 31.54
C GLU A 622 9.91 -8.96 32.20
N HIS A 623 9.37 -8.94 33.42
CA HIS A 623 8.85 -10.12 34.12
C HIS A 623 7.33 -10.13 34.00
N ASP A 624 6.76 -11.12 33.30
CA ASP A 624 5.32 -11.17 32.96
C ASP A 624 4.78 -9.86 32.35
N GLY A 625 5.62 -9.20 31.54
CA GLY A 625 5.32 -7.93 30.88
C GLY A 625 5.47 -6.69 31.78
N VAL A 626 5.97 -6.83 33.00
CA VAL A 626 6.29 -5.70 33.90
C VAL A 626 7.78 -5.37 33.76
N PRO A 627 8.15 -4.14 33.36
CA PRO A 627 9.56 -3.74 33.28
C PRO A 627 10.27 -3.85 34.64
N VAL A 628 11.43 -4.50 34.66
CA VAL A 628 12.25 -4.69 35.87
C VAL A 628 13.67 -4.17 35.75
N ASP A 629 14.18 -4.05 34.52
CA ASP A 629 15.52 -3.54 34.25
C ASP A 629 15.58 -2.97 32.82
N SER A 630 16.47 -2.03 32.57
CA SER A 630 16.69 -1.45 31.25
C SER A 630 18.03 -0.73 31.15
N GLY A 631 18.48 -0.51 29.93
CA GLY A 631 19.72 0.21 29.67
C GLY A 631 19.98 0.41 28.19
N GLU A 632 21.21 0.83 27.91
CA GLU A 632 21.72 0.96 26.56
C GLU A 632 22.78 -0.13 26.32
N LEU A 633 22.81 -0.66 25.10
CA LEU A 633 23.80 -1.61 24.64
C LEU A 633 24.91 -0.83 23.91
N GLU A 634 26.13 -0.94 24.41
CA GLU A 634 27.31 -0.35 23.75
C GLU A 634 27.62 -1.14 22.48
N VAL A 635 27.23 -0.59 21.32
CA VAL A 635 27.44 -1.20 20.01
C VAL A 635 28.43 -0.35 19.20
N PRO A 636 29.61 -0.87 18.83
CA PRO A 636 30.48 -0.20 17.87
C PRO A 636 29.76 0.03 16.54
N SER A 637 30.04 1.13 15.83
CA SER A 637 29.43 1.37 14.51
C SER A 637 29.69 0.19 13.57
N VAL A 638 28.62 -0.35 12.99
CA VAL A 638 28.68 -1.46 12.05
C VAL A 638 28.47 -0.89 10.64
N GLY A 639 29.46 -1.09 9.75
CA GLY A 639 29.37 -0.65 8.36
C GLY A 639 28.20 -1.32 7.61
N ALA A 640 27.71 -0.70 6.55
CA ALA A 640 26.68 -1.27 5.68
C ALA A 640 27.10 -2.67 5.18
N GLY A 641 26.25 -3.68 5.39
CA GLY A 641 26.50 -5.08 5.04
C GLY A 641 27.31 -5.88 6.06
N ASP A 642 27.91 -5.24 7.06
CA ASP A 642 28.73 -5.91 8.07
C ASP A 642 27.88 -6.44 9.25
N SER A 643 28.51 -7.27 10.08
CA SER A 643 27.92 -7.77 11.33
C SER A 643 28.88 -7.65 12.52
N GLY A 644 28.34 -7.33 13.69
CA GLY A 644 29.09 -7.22 14.94
C GLY A 644 28.44 -8.01 16.07
N TRP A 645 29.26 -8.68 16.91
CA TRP A 645 28.78 -9.36 18.11
C TRP A 645 28.93 -8.47 19.34
N VAL A 646 27.87 -8.38 20.13
CA VAL A 646 27.84 -7.63 21.38
C VAL A 646 27.38 -8.53 22.52
N SER A 647 27.97 -8.33 23.70
CA SER A 647 27.59 -9.11 24.90
C SER A 647 26.29 -8.55 25.46
N LEU A 648 25.35 -9.44 25.76
CA LEU A 648 24.11 -9.07 26.42
C LEU A 648 24.37 -8.72 27.90
N PRO A 649 23.57 -7.82 28.48
CA PRO A 649 23.63 -7.54 29.91
C PRO A 649 23.28 -8.79 30.73
N ALA A 650 23.91 -8.93 31.89
CA ALA A 650 23.55 -9.96 32.85
C ALA A 650 22.26 -9.56 33.58
N VAL A 651 21.14 -10.19 33.21
CA VAL A 651 19.80 -9.83 33.70
C VAL A 651 19.22 -10.87 34.65
N ALA A 652 18.47 -10.41 35.66
CA ALA A 652 17.80 -11.30 36.60
C ALA A 652 16.64 -12.05 35.92
N VAL A 653 16.66 -13.37 36.00
CA VAL A 653 15.58 -14.22 35.50
C VAL A 653 14.60 -14.51 36.64
N SER A 654 13.31 -14.29 36.39
CA SER A 654 12.27 -14.57 37.37
C SER A 654 12.15 -16.08 37.62
N PRO A 655 12.16 -16.56 38.87
CA PRO A 655 11.85 -17.94 39.18
C PRO A 655 10.35 -18.23 39.06
N ASP A 656 9.49 -17.20 39.10
CA ASP A 656 8.03 -17.30 39.27
C ASP A 656 7.20 -16.66 38.14
N GLY A 657 7.82 -16.01 37.14
CA GLY A 657 7.19 -15.59 35.86
C GLY A 657 7.97 -15.95 34.57
N GLU A 658 7.48 -15.48 33.42
CA GLU A 658 8.24 -15.40 32.17
C GLU A 658 9.18 -14.18 32.20
N THR A 659 10.39 -14.29 31.64
CA THR A 659 11.38 -13.20 31.53
C THR A 659 11.71 -12.96 30.07
N TRP A 660 11.42 -11.75 29.58
CA TRP A 660 11.68 -11.35 28.20
C TRP A 660 12.68 -10.20 28.15
N LEU A 661 13.74 -10.37 27.35
CA LEU A 661 14.68 -9.31 27.01
C LEU A 661 14.30 -8.75 25.64
N THR A 662 14.06 -7.45 25.54
CA THR A 662 13.80 -6.76 24.27
C THR A 662 14.95 -5.80 23.96
N ILE A 663 15.38 -5.74 22.70
CA ILE A 663 16.34 -4.77 22.17
C ILE A 663 15.67 -3.99 21.05
N ASP A 664 15.68 -2.66 21.14
CA ASP A 664 15.21 -1.73 20.12
C ASP A 664 16.41 -0.99 19.51
N ALA A 665 16.47 -0.91 18.18
CA ALA A 665 17.33 0.02 17.45
C ALA A 665 16.54 1.30 17.16
N GLU A 666 16.96 2.42 17.74
CA GLU A 666 16.27 3.70 17.68
C GLU A 666 17.14 4.77 17.02
N LEU A 667 16.51 5.76 16.39
CA LEU A 667 17.22 6.97 15.96
C LEU A 667 17.87 7.67 17.15
N ALA A 668 19.15 7.98 17.03
CA ALA A 668 19.92 8.70 18.05
C ALA A 668 19.71 10.23 18.00
N ARG A 669 19.06 10.75 16.95
CA ARG A 669 18.76 12.17 16.74
C ARG A 669 17.57 12.35 15.81
N ASP A 670 16.99 13.54 15.79
CA ASP A 670 15.94 13.92 14.83
C ASP A 670 16.42 13.81 13.37
N THR A 671 15.49 13.42 12.50
CA THR A 671 15.64 13.42 11.04
C THR A 671 14.54 14.27 10.39
N ALA A 672 14.54 14.38 9.06
CA ALA A 672 13.49 15.09 8.32
C ALA A 672 12.10 14.42 8.40
N TRP A 673 12.01 13.17 8.87
CA TRP A 673 10.79 12.35 8.82
C TRP A 673 10.40 11.70 10.16
N ALA A 674 11.29 11.68 11.16
CA ALA A 674 11.00 11.21 12.50
C ALA A 674 11.87 11.86 13.57
N SER A 675 11.35 11.91 14.79
CA SER A 675 12.09 12.38 15.96
C SER A 675 13.08 11.36 16.50
N GLU A 676 14.04 11.82 17.30
CA GLU A 676 14.90 11.00 18.15
C GLU A 676 14.06 9.96 18.93
N GLY A 677 14.56 8.72 19.00
CA GLY A 677 13.89 7.62 19.69
C GLY A 677 12.87 6.85 18.84
N HIS A 678 12.66 7.22 17.58
CA HIS A 678 11.87 6.40 16.65
C HIS A 678 12.52 5.02 16.46
N VAL A 679 11.76 3.95 16.72
CA VAL A 679 12.22 2.57 16.62
C VAL A 679 12.19 2.10 15.17
N LEU A 680 13.33 1.62 14.67
CA LEU A 680 13.46 1.03 13.32
C LEU A 680 13.37 -0.48 13.34
N ALA A 681 13.93 -1.12 14.37
CA ALA A 681 13.99 -2.57 14.49
C ALA A 681 13.83 -2.97 15.97
N THR A 682 13.13 -4.07 16.22
CA THR A 682 12.92 -4.64 17.56
C THR A 682 13.22 -6.14 17.52
N ALA A 683 13.87 -6.66 18.54
CA ALA A 683 14.06 -8.10 18.71
C ALA A 683 13.86 -8.53 20.17
N GLN A 684 13.33 -9.75 20.37
CA GLN A 684 13.11 -10.32 21.69
C GLN A 684 13.80 -11.66 21.89
N LEU A 685 14.27 -11.89 23.12
CA LEU A 685 14.83 -13.15 23.58
C LEU A 685 14.09 -13.63 24.83
N ASP A 686 13.53 -14.84 24.76
CA ASP A 686 12.96 -15.53 25.93
C ASP A 686 14.08 -16.03 26.84
N ARG A 687 14.13 -15.51 28.08
CA ARG A 687 15.08 -15.91 29.12
C ARG A 687 14.42 -16.74 30.21
N SER A 688 13.16 -17.14 30.02
CA SER A 688 12.35 -17.81 31.02
C SER A 688 12.90 -19.19 31.39
N VAL A 689 12.75 -19.56 32.67
CA VAL A 689 12.92 -20.96 33.08
C VAL A 689 11.71 -21.76 32.60
N ARG A 690 11.94 -22.83 31.82
CA ARG A 690 10.85 -23.70 31.35
C ARG A 690 10.08 -24.29 32.52
N ARG A 691 8.76 -24.14 32.50
CA ARG A 691 7.85 -24.71 33.50
C ARG A 691 7.06 -25.88 32.94
N PRO A 692 6.83 -26.91 33.74
CA PRO A 692 5.90 -27.96 33.37
C PRO A 692 4.48 -27.40 33.29
N VAL A 693 3.74 -27.77 32.24
CA VAL A 693 2.31 -27.49 32.12
C VAL A 693 1.58 -28.27 33.21
N PRO A 694 0.70 -27.64 34.03
CA PRO A 694 -0.07 -28.35 35.03
C PRO A 694 -0.88 -29.49 34.42
N GLY A 695 -0.74 -30.71 34.95
CA GLY A 695 -1.48 -31.88 34.47
C GLY A 695 -2.99 -31.75 34.69
N VAL A 696 -3.78 -32.38 33.81
CA VAL A 696 -5.23 -32.49 33.97
C VAL A 696 -5.54 -33.55 35.03
N ARG A 697 -6.37 -33.23 36.03
CA ARG A 697 -6.84 -34.20 37.00
C ARG A 697 -8.05 -34.97 36.45
N PRO A 698 -7.98 -36.29 36.23
CA PRO A 698 -9.14 -37.07 35.81
C PRO A 698 -10.19 -37.10 36.93
N ARG A 699 -11.45 -36.89 36.55
CA ARG A 699 -12.62 -36.94 37.44
C ARG A 699 -13.39 -38.23 37.23
N SER A 700 -13.95 -38.79 38.29
CA SER A 700 -14.76 -40.02 38.28
C SER A 700 -16.05 -39.81 39.08
N GLY A 701 -16.99 -40.75 38.99
CA GLY A 701 -18.25 -40.68 39.74
C GLY A 701 -19.32 -39.77 39.14
N TRP A 702 -19.25 -39.50 37.83
CA TRP A 702 -20.23 -38.73 37.07
C TRP A 702 -21.67 -39.27 37.24
N GLN A 703 -22.61 -38.35 37.51
CA GLN A 703 -24.05 -38.61 37.55
C GLN A 703 -24.76 -37.71 36.53
N PRO A 704 -25.95 -38.05 36.04
CA PRO A 704 -26.75 -37.15 35.22
C PRO A 704 -26.93 -35.79 35.93
N GLY A 705 -26.63 -34.69 35.23
CA GLY A 705 -26.79 -33.34 35.78
C GLY A 705 -28.14 -32.73 35.40
N ASP A 706 -28.96 -32.43 36.40
CA ASP A 706 -30.17 -31.61 36.28
C ASP A 706 -30.13 -30.43 37.26
N GLY A 707 -30.94 -29.39 37.00
CA GLY A 707 -31.06 -28.24 37.91
C GLY A 707 -29.95 -27.18 37.79
N THR A 708 -29.66 -26.50 38.90
CA THR A 708 -28.67 -25.40 39.00
C THR A 708 -27.42 -25.89 39.72
N LEU A 709 -26.24 -25.59 39.17
CA LEU A 709 -24.95 -25.94 39.75
C LEU A 709 -24.04 -24.71 39.75
N THR A 710 -23.33 -24.48 40.86
CA THR A 710 -22.34 -23.41 40.99
C THR A 710 -20.96 -24.01 41.20
N LEU A 711 -20.01 -23.64 40.34
CA LEU A 711 -18.61 -24.07 40.40
C LEU A 711 -17.72 -22.82 40.46
N GLY A 712 -17.25 -22.48 41.66
CA GLY A 712 -16.54 -21.23 41.89
C GLY A 712 -17.42 -20.05 41.48
N ILE A 713 -16.94 -19.26 40.52
CA ILE A 713 -17.66 -18.09 39.97
C ILE A 713 -18.66 -18.43 38.86
N ALA A 714 -18.69 -19.68 38.36
CA ALA A 714 -19.54 -20.07 37.25
C ALA A 714 -20.86 -20.68 37.75
N GLU A 715 -21.97 -20.23 37.17
CA GLU A 715 -23.30 -20.77 37.45
C GLU A 715 -23.91 -21.40 36.20
N PHE A 716 -24.47 -22.59 36.37
CA PHE A 716 -25.04 -23.40 35.29
C PHE A 716 -26.49 -23.74 35.59
N VAL A 717 -27.36 -23.68 34.58
CA VAL A 717 -28.75 -24.15 34.63
C VAL A 717 -28.97 -25.18 33.54
N GLY A 718 -29.32 -26.42 33.92
CA GLY A 718 -29.50 -27.53 32.97
C GLY A 718 -28.23 -27.81 32.15
N GLY A 719 -27.06 -27.57 32.74
CA GLY A 719 -25.78 -27.65 32.05
C GLY A 719 -25.58 -26.55 30.99
N SER A 720 -26.17 -25.38 31.12
CA SER A 720 -25.82 -24.21 30.31
C SER A 720 -25.24 -23.14 31.22
N LEU A 721 -24.09 -22.58 30.87
CA LEU A 721 -23.52 -21.45 31.60
C LEU A 721 -24.48 -20.26 31.48
N VAL A 722 -24.83 -19.67 32.62
CA VAL A 722 -25.71 -18.49 32.69
C VAL A 722 -25.04 -17.30 33.35
N ARG A 723 -24.02 -17.52 34.19
CA ARG A 723 -23.33 -16.47 34.94
C ARG A 723 -21.85 -16.78 35.16
N LEU A 724 -21.01 -15.75 35.09
CA LEU A 724 -19.62 -15.74 35.56
C LEU A 724 -19.43 -14.54 36.49
N GLY A 725 -19.15 -14.79 37.78
CA GLY A 725 -19.19 -13.72 38.78
C GLY A 725 -20.58 -13.09 38.79
N GLU A 726 -20.72 -11.77 38.79
CA GLU A 726 -22.04 -11.11 38.74
C GLU A 726 -22.62 -10.93 37.33
N ARG A 727 -21.92 -11.43 36.30
CA ARG A 727 -22.24 -11.15 34.89
C ARG A 727 -23.04 -12.26 34.25
N ALA A 728 -24.12 -11.90 33.57
CA ALA A 728 -24.78 -12.79 32.62
C ALA A 728 -23.80 -13.15 31.49
N VAL A 729 -23.78 -14.41 31.10
CA VAL A 729 -22.94 -14.91 30.01
C VAL A 729 -23.59 -16.13 29.38
N SER A 730 -23.37 -16.34 28.09
CA SER A 730 -23.69 -17.61 27.43
C SER A 730 -22.48 -18.17 26.69
N GLY A 731 -22.37 -19.50 26.61
CA GLY A 731 -21.22 -20.20 26.03
C GLY A 731 -20.71 -21.33 26.93
N PRO A 732 -19.54 -21.91 26.62
CA PRO A 732 -18.80 -21.76 25.37
C PRO A 732 -19.57 -22.38 24.22
N ARG A 733 -19.58 -21.73 23.04
CA ARG A 733 -20.09 -22.31 21.79
C ARG A 733 -18.93 -22.52 20.84
N LEU A 734 -18.82 -23.69 20.20
CA LEU A 734 -17.85 -23.89 19.13
C LEU A 734 -18.09 -22.87 18.02
N GLU A 735 -17.03 -22.19 17.61
CA GLU A 735 -17.03 -21.33 16.44
C GLU A 735 -15.93 -21.82 15.49
N LEU A 736 -16.32 -22.19 14.27
CA LEU A 736 -15.39 -22.51 13.19
C LEU A 736 -15.36 -21.40 12.13
N PHE A 737 -16.37 -20.55 12.08
CA PHE A 737 -16.50 -19.49 11.09
C PHE A 737 -15.77 -18.23 11.53
N ARG A 738 -15.11 -17.54 10.59
CA ARG A 738 -14.68 -16.14 10.69
C ARG A 738 -15.35 -15.31 9.62
N ALA A 739 -15.51 -14.01 9.85
CA ALA A 739 -15.98 -13.13 8.79
C ALA A 739 -14.92 -13.12 7.67
N PRO A 740 -15.23 -13.58 6.44
CA PRO A 740 -14.20 -13.77 5.43
C PRO A 740 -13.45 -12.48 5.14
N THR A 741 -12.12 -12.54 5.19
CA THR A 741 -11.22 -11.49 4.71
C THR A 741 -11.39 -11.31 3.21
N ASP A 742 -10.84 -10.23 2.65
CA ASP A 742 -10.81 -10.08 1.19
C ASP A 742 -10.01 -11.22 0.52
N ASN A 743 -8.93 -11.66 1.15
CA ASN A 743 -8.16 -12.83 0.73
C ASN A 743 -8.99 -14.13 0.76
N ASP A 744 -9.81 -14.33 1.80
CA ASP A 744 -10.69 -15.51 1.88
C ASP A 744 -11.75 -15.53 0.76
N LYS A 745 -12.15 -14.35 0.26
CA LYS A 745 -13.06 -14.18 -0.88
C LYS A 745 -12.34 -14.25 -2.23
N GLY A 746 -11.01 -14.16 -2.23
CA GLY A 746 -10.18 -14.31 -3.41
C GLY A 746 -10.31 -15.70 -4.04
N ALA A 747 -10.54 -15.74 -5.34
CA ALA A 747 -10.55 -16.96 -6.15
C ALA A 747 -9.37 -17.02 -7.14
N TRP A 748 -8.51 -16.00 -7.12
CA TRP A 748 -7.39 -15.84 -8.03
C TRP A 748 -6.22 -16.77 -7.67
N GLY A 749 -5.36 -17.03 -8.66
CA GLY A 749 -4.15 -17.86 -8.54
C GLY A 749 -4.39 -19.38 -8.58
N GLU A 750 -3.36 -20.11 -9.02
CA GLU A 750 -3.26 -21.53 -8.72
C GLU A 750 -2.86 -21.71 -7.26
N VAL A 751 -3.60 -22.55 -6.53
CA VAL A 751 -3.20 -22.89 -5.18
C VAL A 751 -2.12 -23.95 -5.25
N GLU A 752 -0.88 -23.50 -5.37
CA GLU A 752 0.29 -24.37 -5.37
C GLU A 752 0.30 -25.18 -4.05
N GLU A 753 0.30 -26.51 -4.18
CA GLU A 753 0.51 -27.47 -3.08
C GLU A 753 -0.59 -27.62 -2.00
N SER A 754 -1.81 -27.09 -2.19
CA SER A 754 -2.92 -27.34 -1.24
C SER A 754 -3.94 -28.36 -1.76
N ASP A 755 -4.08 -29.48 -1.05
CA ASP A 755 -5.07 -30.53 -1.36
C ASP A 755 -6.52 -30.19 -0.96
N ALA A 756 -6.74 -29.08 -0.24
CA ALA A 756 -8.07 -28.64 0.23
C ALA A 756 -8.67 -27.49 -0.57
N SER A 757 -7.88 -26.82 -1.41
CA SER A 757 -8.35 -25.75 -2.28
C SER A 757 -8.96 -26.32 -3.55
N VAL A 758 -9.91 -25.58 -4.11
CA VAL A 758 -10.48 -25.85 -5.42
C VAL A 758 -10.17 -24.66 -6.32
N SER A 759 -9.55 -24.93 -7.47
CA SER A 759 -9.22 -23.88 -8.45
C SER A 759 -10.47 -23.10 -8.85
N GLY A 760 -10.37 -21.77 -8.87
CA GLY A 760 -11.47 -20.86 -9.19
C GLY A 760 -12.58 -20.78 -8.14
N VAL A 761 -12.37 -21.35 -6.94
CA VAL A 761 -13.32 -21.26 -5.82
C VAL A 761 -12.59 -20.68 -4.62
N SER A 762 -13.20 -19.66 -4.02
CA SER A 762 -12.69 -18.98 -2.83
C SER A 762 -12.88 -19.80 -1.55
N ASN A 763 -12.08 -19.54 -0.52
CA ASN A 763 -12.27 -20.18 0.78
C ASN A 763 -13.62 -19.82 1.39
N ALA A 764 -14.06 -18.57 1.23
CA ALA A 764 -15.37 -18.08 1.67
C ALA A 764 -16.52 -18.91 1.09
N GLU A 765 -16.53 -19.16 -0.23
CA GLU A 765 -17.54 -19.99 -0.89
C GLU A 765 -17.56 -21.42 -0.33
N LEU A 766 -16.39 -22.02 -0.11
CA LEU A 766 -16.28 -23.36 0.48
C LEU A 766 -16.83 -23.39 1.91
N TRP A 767 -16.58 -22.34 2.71
CA TRP A 767 -17.08 -22.23 4.09
C TRP A 767 -18.60 -22.09 4.15
N PHE A 768 -19.19 -21.27 3.28
CA PHE A 768 -20.64 -21.14 3.18
C PHE A 768 -21.29 -22.42 2.64
N ARG A 769 -20.68 -23.07 1.63
CA ARG A 769 -21.12 -24.37 1.11
C ARG A 769 -21.16 -25.43 2.21
N ASP A 770 -20.09 -25.52 3.01
CA ASP A 770 -19.97 -26.49 4.09
C ASP A 770 -20.77 -26.10 5.34
N GLY A 771 -21.40 -24.91 5.34
CA GLY A 771 -22.28 -24.41 6.38
C GLY A 771 -21.56 -24.03 7.68
N LEU A 772 -20.29 -23.63 7.60
CA LEU A 772 -19.50 -23.26 8.77
C LEU A 772 -20.09 -22.02 9.48
N ASP A 773 -20.74 -21.13 8.75
CA ASP A 773 -21.40 -19.91 9.26
C ASP A 773 -22.66 -20.21 10.10
N ARG A 774 -23.23 -21.41 9.98
CA ARG A 774 -24.55 -21.79 10.49
C ARG A 774 -24.55 -23.08 11.31
N LEU A 775 -23.48 -23.30 12.07
CA LEU A 775 -23.37 -24.45 12.96
C LEU A 775 -24.48 -24.47 14.01
N THR A 776 -25.00 -25.67 14.27
CA THR A 776 -26.00 -25.92 15.31
C THR A 776 -25.45 -26.93 16.32
N SER A 777 -25.76 -26.74 17.60
CA SER A 777 -25.30 -27.62 18.67
C SER A 777 -26.43 -28.52 19.15
N ARG A 778 -26.14 -29.82 19.30
CA ARG A 778 -27.01 -30.78 19.98
C ARG A 778 -26.32 -31.32 21.23
N ARG A 779 -26.90 -31.03 22.39
CA ARG A 779 -26.47 -31.62 23.67
C ARG A 779 -26.66 -33.13 23.64
N VAL A 780 -25.57 -33.86 23.83
CA VAL A 780 -25.54 -35.33 23.91
C VAL A 780 -25.68 -35.79 25.36
N SER A 781 -24.93 -35.19 26.27
CA SER A 781 -25.01 -35.49 27.70
C SER A 781 -24.63 -34.29 28.57
N VAL A 782 -25.21 -34.26 29.77
CA VAL A 782 -24.81 -33.40 30.89
C VAL A 782 -24.58 -34.32 32.07
N GLU A 783 -23.37 -34.29 32.60
CA GLU A 783 -22.95 -35.09 33.73
C GLU A 783 -22.32 -34.18 34.78
N GLN A 784 -22.58 -34.40 36.06
CA GLN A 784 -22.02 -33.61 37.15
C GLN A 784 -21.48 -34.48 38.28
N THR A 785 -20.59 -33.87 39.05
CA THR A 785 -20.13 -34.30 40.38
C THR A 785 -20.33 -33.12 41.35
N GLU A 786 -19.90 -33.25 42.61
CA GLU A 786 -19.97 -32.13 43.55
C GLU A 786 -19.14 -30.91 43.12
N ASP A 787 -18.03 -31.13 42.39
CA ASP A 787 -17.06 -30.09 42.07
C ASP A 787 -16.71 -29.98 40.58
N ALA A 788 -17.47 -30.64 39.70
CA ALA A 788 -17.27 -30.57 38.26
C ALA A 788 -18.54 -30.80 37.45
N LEU A 789 -18.60 -30.20 36.26
CA LEU A 789 -19.64 -30.36 35.25
C LEU A 789 -19.00 -30.78 33.92
N ARG A 790 -19.53 -31.82 33.29
CA ARG A 790 -19.14 -32.29 31.96
C ARG A 790 -20.33 -32.17 31.01
N MET A 791 -20.09 -31.50 29.90
CA MET A 791 -21.05 -31.38 28.80
C MET A 791 -20.43 -31.97 27.55
N VAL A 792 -21.19 -32.80 26.85
CA VAL A 792 -20.82 -33.30 25.53
C VAL A 792 -21.84 -32.79 24.53
N ASP A 793 -21.37 -32.00 23.58
CA ASP A 793 -22.15 -31.44 22.49
C ASP A 793 -21.69 -32.04 21.17
N LYS A 794 -22.64 -32.31 20.27
CA LYS A 794 -22.35 -32.65 18.88
C LYS A 794 -22.77 -31.46 18.01
N VAL A 795 -21.79 -30.80 17.40
CA VAL A 795 -21.98 -29.59 16.60
C VAL A 795 -21.92 -29.94 15.11
N SER A 796 -22.87 -29.44 14.32
CA SER A 796 -22.98 -29.69 12.88
C SER A 796 -23.79 -28.59 12.20
N ALA A 797 -23.49 -28.30 10.94
CA ALA A 797 -24.39 -27.54 10.09
C ALA A 797 -25.65 -28.37 9.77
N ALA A 798 -26.78 -27.70 9.51
CA ALA A 798 -27.94 -28.36 8.94
C ALA A 798 -27.60 -28.95 7.56
N ASP A 799 -28.15 -30.13 7.24
CA ASP A 799 -27.86 -30.90 6.02
C ASP A 799 -26.39 -31.37 5.85
N SER A 800 -25.59 -31.37 6.93
CA SER A 800 -24.23 -31.93 6.91
C SER A 800 -24.17 -33.29 7.60
N ALA A 801 -23.38 -34.21 7.02
CA ALA A 801 -22.99 -35.46 7.67
C ALA A 801 -21.72 -35.31 8.54
N LEU A 802 -20.99 -34.20 8.37
CA LEU A 802 -19.78 -33.88 9.11
C LEU A 802 -20.14 -33.21 10.43
N SER A 803 -19.38 -33.48 11.48
CA SER A 803 -19.67 -32.94 12.80
C SER A 803 -18.41 -32.76 13.63
N VAL A 804 -18.54 -32.04 14.74
CA VAL A 804 -17.50 -31.88 15.74
C VAL A 804 -18.09 -32.28 17.08
N LEU A 805 -17.43 -33.21 17.77
CA LEU A 805 -17.74 -33.53 19.15
C LEU A 805 -16.98 -32.54 20.04
N VAL A 806 -17.70 -31.87 20.93
CA VAL A 806 -17.15 -30.87 21.84
C VAL A 806 -17.42 -31.33 23.26
N GLU A 807 -16.37 -31.64 24.01
CA GLU A 807 -16.47 -31.96 25.43
C GLU A 807 -15.98 -30.77 26.25
N SER A 808 -16.87 -30.16 27.03
CA SER A 808 -16.55 -29.09 27.98
C SER A 808 -16.59 -29.63 29.40
N VAL A 809 -15.46 -29.57 30.11
CA VAL A 809 -15.35 -29.92 31.52
C VAL A 809 -15.02 -28.69 32.33
N TRP A 810 -15.94 -28.31 33.21
CA TRP A 810 -15.76 -27.26 34.20
C TRP A 810 -15.43 -27.90 35.55
N SER A 811 -14.43 -27.38 36.26
CA SER A 811 -13.99 -27.88 37.56
C SER A 811 -13.79 -26.73 38.54
N ARG A 812 -14.34 -26.84 39.74
CA ARG A 812 -14.08 -25.89 40.82
C ARG A 812 -12.64 -26.06 41.30
N GLU A 813 -11.85 -24.98 41.25
CA GLU A 813 -10.51 -24.92 41.83
C GLU A 813 -10.56 -24.25 43.22
N SER A 814 -11.38 -23.21 43.37
CA SER A 814 -11.68 -22.53 44.64
C SER A 814 -13.08 -21.90 44.58
N ASP A 815 -13.51 -21.17 45.61
CA ASP A 815 -14.79 -20.44 45.58
C ASP A 815 -14.77 -19.25 44.61
N SER A 816 -13.58 -18.74 44.25
CA SER A 816 -13.40 -17.64 43.29
C SER A 816 -12.94 -18.09 41.90
N ASP A 817 -12.63 -19.38 41.72
CA ASP A 817 -11.90 -19.87 40.55
C ASP A 817 -12.51 -21.14 39.95
N VAL A 818 -12.58 -21.18 38.62
CA VAL A 818 -13.04 -22.35 37.87
C VAL A 818 -12.11 -22.65 36.70
N GLU A 819 -11.77 -23.92 36.48
CA GLU A 819 -11.06 -24.38 35.28
C GLU A 819 -12.07 -24.87 34.24
N LEU A 820 -11.95 -24.38 33.01
CA LEU A 820 -12.63 -24.87 31.82
C LEU A 820 -11.62 -25.59 30.92
N ARG A 821 -11.90 -26.86 30.62
CA ARG A 821 -11.23 -27.62 29.57
C ARG A 821 -12.22 -27.96 28.47
N VAL A 822 -11.91 -27.55 27.25
CA VAL A 822 -12.72 -27.88 26.06
C VAL A 822 -11.90 -28.78 25.14
N GLU A 823 -12.37 -30.00 24.90
CA GLU A 823 -11.85 -30.87 23.84
C GLU A 823 -12.72 -30.76 22.58
N ILE A 824 -12.09 -30.50 21.44
CA ILE A 824 -12.73 -30.31 20.15
C ILE A 824 -12.24 -31.44 19.24
N GLN A 825 -13.14 -32.33 18.84
CA GLN A 825 -12.81 -33.53 18.06
C GLN A 825 -13.65 -33.58 16.77
N PRO A 826 -13.08 -33.21 15.61
CA PRO A 826 -13.78 -33.36 14.33
C PRO A 826 -14.06 -34.82 13.98
N SER A 827 -15.18 -35.09 13.32
CA SER A 827 -15.42 -36.35 12.63
C SER A 827 -14.48 -36.51 11.43
N HIS A 828 -14.30 -37.73 10.94
CA HIS A 828 -13.60 -37.94 9.67
C HIS A 828 -14.38 -37.36 8.47
N GLY A 829 -13.66 -36.95 7.42
CA GLY A 829 -14.25 -36.58 6.12
C GLY A 829 -14.29 -35.08 5.79
N TRP A 830 -13.84 -34.20 6.70
CA TRP A 830 -13.61 -32.79 6.37
C TRP A 830 -12.50 -32.65 5.32
N LYS A 831 -12.71 -31.77 4.33
CA LYS A 831 -11.77 -31.56 3.22
C LYS A 831 -11.36 -30.12 3.01
N THR A 832 -12.11 -29.17 3.55
CA THR A 832 -11.87 -27.74 3.39
C THR A 832 -10.97 -27.23 4.53
N VAL A 833 -10.17 -26.20 4.26
CA VAL A 833 -9.55 -25.40 5.34
C VAL A 833 -10.62 -24.88 6.29
N TRP A 834 -10.26 -24.75 7.57
CA TRP A 834 -11.11 -24.11 8.55
C TRP A 834 -10.64 -22.69 8.83
N PRO A 835 -11.55 -21.71 8.94
CA PRO A 835 -11.20 -20.35 9.31
C PRO A 835 -10.56 -20.26 10.71
N ARG A 836 -11.12 -21.03 11.65
CA ARG A 836 -10.66 -21.08 13.05
C ARG A 836 -11.09 -22.38 13.74
N ILE A 837 -10.52 -22.60 14.92
CA ILE A 837 -11.01 -23.56 15.93
C ILE A 837 -11.07 -22.81 17.26
N GLY A 838 -12.26 -22.34 17.65
CA GLY A 838 -12.42 -21.55 18.87
C GLY A 838 -13.71 -21.81 19.62
N VAL A 839 -13.80 -21.21 20.81
CA VAL A 839 -15.04 -21.14 21.58
C VAL A 839 -15.45 -19.70 21.83
N ARG A 840 -16.71 -19.39 21.52
CA ARG A 840 -17.31 -18.06 21.68
C ARG A 840 -18.15 -17.99 22.94
N PHE A 841 -18.01 -16.88 23.65
CA PHE A 841 -18.83 -16.44 24.77
C PHE A 841 -19.55 -15.16 24.38
N GLU A 842 -20.81 -15.05 24.78
CA GLU A 842 -21.60 -13.83 24.64
C GLU A 842 -21.79 -13.19 26.01
N LEU A 843 -21.48 -11.91 26.09
CA LEU A 843 -21.47 -11.10 27.31
C LEU A 843 -22.45 -9.93 27.11
N PRO A 844 -23.72 -10.10 27.49
CA PRO A 844 -24.71 -9.01 27.41
C PRO A 844 -24.24 -7.78 28.18
N ASP A 845 -24.44 -6.59 27.62
CA ASP A 845 -23.91 -5.35 28.18
C ASP A 845 -24.49 -5.03 29.57
N GLY A 846 -25.77 -5.36 29.78
CA GLY A 846 -26.46 -5.11 31.06
C GLY A 846 -26.34 -3.65 31.50
N THR A 847 -25.89 -3.42 32.74
CA THR A 847 -25.64 -2.07 33.29
C THR A 847 -24.18 -1.63 33.21
N ALA A 848 -23.29 -2.52 32.76
CA ALA A 848 -21.85 -2.32 32.78
C ALA A 848 -21.25 -3.08 31.59
N PRO A 849 -21.17 -2.51 30.39
CA PRO A 849 -20.73 -3.23 29.20
C PRO A 849 -19.28 -3.69 29.33
N VAL A 850 -18.93 -4.87 28.81
CA VAL A 850 -17.52 -5.20 28.59
C VAL A 850 -17.06 -4.36 27.40
N ASP A 851 -16.01 -3.57 27.56
CA ASP A 851 -15.60 -2.58 26.57
C ASP A 851 -14.08 -2.47 26.40
N GLY A 852 -13.32 -3.41 26.97
CA GLY A 852 -11.88 -3.50 26.77
C GLY A 852 -11.28 -4.81 27.25
N ALA A 853 -9.99 -4.96 27.00
CA ALA A 853 -9.20 -6.08 27.51
C ALA A 853 -7.77 -5.65 27.85
N GLU A 854 -7.22 -6.23 28.91
CA GLU A 854 -5.77 -6.26 29.18
C GLU A 854 -5.25 -7.67 28.95
N TRP A 855 -4.06 -7.85 28.39
CA TRP A 855 -3.49 -9.18 28.19
C TRP A 855 -1.97 -9.22 28.32
N PHE A 856 -1.46 -10.40 28.66
CA PHE A 856 -0.05 -10.77 28.53
C PHE A 856 0.05 -11.87 27.47
N GLY A 857 0.70 -11.56 26.35
CA GLY A 857 0.71 -12.38 25.14
C GLY A 857 1.40 -11.65 24.00
N LEU A 858 1.12 -12.03 22.75
CA LEU A 858 1.58 -11.26 21.60
C LEU A 858 0.69 -10.03 21.37
N GLY A 859 1.31 -8.91 20.96
CA GLY A 859 0.64 -7.66 20.68
C GLY A 859 1.63 -6.52 20.34
N PRO A 860 1.19 -5.25 20.36
CA PRO A 860 -0.14 -4.79 20.78
C PRO A 860 -1.24 -4.98 19.72
N LEU A 861 -0.87 -5.08 18.45
CA LEU A 861 -1.79 -5.22 17.32
C LEU A 861 -2.30 -6.66 17.16
N GLU A 862 -3.22 -6.85 16.23
CA GLU A 862 -3.61 -8.20 15.80
C GLU A 862 -2.43 -8.96 15.19
N SER A 863 -2.51 -10.28 15.22
CA SER A 863 -1.47 -11.16 14.70
C SER A 863 -2.09 -12.48 14.23
N TYR A 864 -1.66 -13.01 13.10
CA TYR A 864 -2.16 -14.25 12.48
C TYR A 864 -0.99 -15.19 12.15
N PRO A 865 -1.20 -16.49 11.90
CA PRO A 865 -0.09 -17.46 11.77
C PRO A 865 1.05 -17.08 10.80
N ASP A 866 0.73 -16.38 9.72
CA ASP A 866 1.63 -15.88 8.67
C ASP A 866 1.87 -14.36 8.71
N SER A 867 1.50 -13.70 9.80
CA SER A 867 1.72 -12.28 10.09
C SER A 867 1.97 -12.09 11.59
N LEU A 868 3.22 -12.33 12.02
CA LEU A 868 3.65 -12.41 13.43
C LEU A 868 4.90 -11.60 13.75
N ARG A 869 5.64 -11.08 12.76
CA ARG A 869 6.96 -10.48 12.94
C ARG A 869 6.92 -9.16 13.69
N ALA A 870 5.84 -8.38 13.56
CA ALA A 870 5.61 -7.16 14.34
C ALA A 870 5.11 -7.44 15.77
N ALA A 871 4.56 -8.62 16.01
CA ALA A 871 3.98 -8.98 17.29
C ALA A 871 5.07 -9.35 18.30
N ARG A 872 5.01 -8.75 19.49
CA ARG A 872 5.98 -8.99 20.58
C ARG A 872 5.29 -9.51 21.82
N THR A 873 5.97 -10.36 22.59
CA THR A 873 5.46 -10.78 23.90
C THR A 873 5.57 -9.61 24.87
N GLY A 874 4.46 -9.21 25.47
CA GLY A 874 4.39 -8.09 26.41
C GLY A 874 3.04 -8.01 27.12
N ARG A 875 2.89 -7.03 28.00
CA ARG A 875 1.59 -6.67 28.59
C ARG A 875 0.99 -5.50 27.80
N PHE A 876 -0.27 -5.64 27.42
CA PHE A 876 -0.99 -4.67 26.61
C PHE A 876 -2.40 -4.47 27.15
N ALA A 877 -3.02 -3.36 26.75
CA ALA A 877 -4.40 -3.04 27.05
C ALA A 877 -5.00 -2.26 25.87
N ALA A 878 -6.28 -2.47 25.57
CA ALA A 878 -6.98 -1.75 24.53
C ALA A 878 -8.49 -1.72 24.80
N GLY A 879 -9.14 -0.61 24.42
CA GLY A 879 -10.59 -0.56 24.33
C GLY A 879 -11.10 -1.46 23.20
N ILE A 880 -12.36 -1.88 23.27
CA ILE A 880 -12.95 -2.83 22.31
C ILE A 880 -12.93 -2.32 20.87
N ARG A 881 -12.95 -1.00 20.67
CA ARG A 881 -12.80 -0.39 19.33
C ARG A 881 -11.36 -0.48 18.84
N ASP A 882 -10.38 -0.27 19.71
CA ASP A 882 -8.95 -0.30 19.36
C ASP A 882 -8.39 -1.74 19.25
N LEU A 883 -9.16 -2.74 19.67
CA LEU A 883 -8.81 -4.14 19.49
C LEU A 883 -8.97 -4.59 18.03
N SER A 884 -9.81 -3.93 17.25
CA SER A 884 -10.13 -4.24 15.87
C SER A 884 -9.70 -3.10 14.95
N VAL A 885 -9.41 -3.45 13.69
CA VAL A 885 -9.19 -2.48 12.62
C VAL A 885 -10.53 -2.23 11.94
N GLU A 886 -10.87 -0.97 11.72
CA GLU A 886 -12.07 -0.59 10.97
C GLU A 886 -11.77 -0.60 9.46
N TYR A 887 -11.57 -1.80 8.90
CA TYR A 887 -11.41 -1.97 7.45
C TYR A 887 -12.64 -1.46 6.69
N ALA A 888 -12.42 -0.92 5.49
CA ALA A 888 -13.48 -0.36 4.63
C ALA A 888 -14.65 -1.33 4.41
N ARG A 889 -14.34 -2.60 4.13
CA ARG A 889 -15.30 -3.70 4.22
C ARG A 889 -15.08 -4.46 5.54
N PRO A 890 -16.10 -4.53 6.43
CA PRO A 890 -16.00 -5.32 7.65
C PRO A 890 -15.64 -6.79 7.37
N GLN A 891 -14.65 -7.29 8.12
CA GLN A 891 -14.10 -8.62 7.97
C GLN A 891 -13.46 -9.11 9.28
N GLU A 892 -12.84 -10.30 9.28
CA GLU A 892 -12.09 -10.78 10.43
C GLU A 892 -11.00 -9.78 10.84
N THR A 893 -10.95 -9.44 12.12
CA THR A 893 -9.94 -8.58 12.72
C THR A 893 -9.89 -8.79 14.24
N GLY A 894 -8.74 -8.48 14.84
CA GLY A 894 -8.57 -8.31 16.27
C GLY A 894 -8.01 -9.53 16.99
N HIS A 895 -7.58 -10.57 16.28
CA HIS A 895 -7.01 -11.75 16.91
C HIS A 895 -5.67 -11.43 17.60
N ARG A 896 -5.57 -11.74 18.91
CA ARG A 896 -4.32 -11.68 19.68
C ARG A 896 -3.83 -13.10 19.96
N THR A 897 -2.67 -13.47 19.43
CA THR A 897 -2.15 -14.86 19.49
C THR A 897 -1.31 -15.13 20.75
N ALA A 898 -1.14 -16.41 21.08
CA ALA A 898 -0.24 -16.92 22.12
C ALA A 898 -0.40 -16.22 23.49
N VAL A 899 -1.65 -16.09 23.92
CA VAL A 899 -2.02 -15.39 25.15
C VAL A 899 -1.75 -16.30 26.36
N ARG A 900 -1.16 -15.72 27.41
CA ARG A 900 -0.91 -16.37 28.70
C ARG A 900 -2.04 -16.06 29.68
N ARG A 901 -2.44 -14.79 29.72
CA ARG A 901 -3.58 -14.32 30.51
C ARG A 901 -4.21 -13.11 29.85
N PHE A 902 -5.49 -12.91 30.09
CA PHE A 902 -6.18 -11.67 29.77
C PHE A 902 -7.25 -11.36 30.82
N ALA A 903 -7.58 -10.09 30.98
CA ALA A 903 -8.68 -9.60 31.78
C ALA A 903 -9.62 -8.81 30.88
N LEU A 904 -10.93 -9.08 30.98
CA LEU A 904 -11.95 -8.27 30.35
C LEU A 904 -12.28 -7.09 31.26
N THR A 905 -12.48 -5.91 30.68
CA THR A 905 -12.72 -4.68 31.45
C THR A 905 -14.06 -4.02 31.14
N THR A 906 -14.56 -3.27 32.11
CA THR A 906 -15.58 -2.23 31.92
C THR A 906 -14.96 -0.91 32.37
N GLY A 907 -14.67 -0.02 31.43
CA GLY A 907 -13.73 1.07 31.64
C GLY A 907 -12.38 0.52 32.14
N ASP A 908 -11.90 1.06 33.26
CA ASP A 908 -10.63 0.65 33.87
C ASP A 908 -10.77 -0.50 34.89
N THR A 909 -11.99 -1.07 35.04
CA THR A 909 -12.25 -2.10 36.05
C THR A 909 -12.22 -3.49 35.43
N GLU A 910 -11.36 -4.38 35.95
CA GLU A 910 -11.37 -5.80 35.59
C GLU A 910 -12.69 -6.44 36.02
N VAL A 911 -13.27 -7.24 35.12
CA VAL A 911 -14.56 -7.91 35.33
C VAL A 911 -14.38 -9.42 35.45
N VAL A 912 -13.52 -9.98 34.61
CA VAL A 912 -13.16 -11.41 34.60
C VAL A 912 -11.71 -11.52 34.20
N ARG A 913 -10.94 -12.33 34.91
CA ARG A 913 -9.56 -12.67 34.55
C ARG A 913 -9.48 -14.12 34.11
N VAL A 914 -8.79 -14.34 32.99
CA VAL A 914 -8.60 -15.65 32.35
C VAL A 914 -7.11 -15.94 32.23
N GLU A 915 -6.67 -17.06 32.80
CA GLU A 915 -5.36 -17.66 32.52
C GLU A 915 -5.52 -18.73 31.43
N ALA A 916 -4.77 -18.60 30.34
CA ALA A 916 -4.76 -19.54 29.23
C ALA A 916 -3.58 -20.51 29.35
N LEU A 917 -3.91 -21.76 29.66
CA LEU A 917 -2.91 -22.82 29.81
C LEU A 917 -2.55 -23.39 28.44
N ALA A 918 -1.26 -23.69 28.25
CA ALA A 918 -0.82 -24.38 27.06
C ALA A 918 -1.42 -25.79 26.97
N ASP A 919 -1.66 -26.25 25.75
CA ASP A 919 -2.07 -27.64 25.51
C ASP A 919 -0.91 -28.62 25.72
N THR A 920 -1.15 -29.92 25.50
CA THR A 920 -0.13 -30.96 25.68
C THR A 920 1.03 -30.87 24.69
N GLN A 921 0.90 -30.10 23.62
CA GLN A 921 1.95 -29.80 22.66
C GLN A 921 2.64 -28.45 22.92
N GLY A 922 2.25 -27.75 24.00
CA GLY A 922 2.81 -26.44 24.34
C GLY A 922 2.20 -25.27 23.57
N ARG A 923 1.14 -25.50 22.77
CA ARG A 923 0.46 -24.45 22.02
C ARG A 923 -0.44 -23.63 22.95
N ARG A 924 -0.43 -22.31 22.78
CA ARG A 924 -1.29 -21.38 23.53
C ARG A 924 -2.43 -20.87 22.63
N PRO A 925 -3.63 -20.66 23.18
CA PRO A 925 -4.72 -20.05 22.42
C PRO A 925 -4.46 -18.54 22.21
N GLY A 926 -5.27 -17.94 21.37
CA GLY A 926 -5.45 -16.49 21.30
C GLY A 926 -6.87 -16.08 21.66
N PHE A 927 -7.15 -14.78 21.61
CA PHE A 927 -8.52 -14.26 21.79
C PHE A 927 -8.86 -13.14 20.81
N THR A 928 -10.15 -12.96 20.59
CA THR A 928 -10.74 -11.79 19.91
C THR A 928 -11.91 -11.31 20.77
N LEU A 929 -12.03 -10.00 20.96
CA LEU A 929 -13.16 -9.36 21.64
C LEU A 929 -13.81 -8.37 20.67
N SER A 930 -15.08 -8.57 20.33
CA SER A 930 -15.81 -7.76 19.34
C SER A 930 -17.21 -7.39 19.82
N ARG A 931 -17.77 -6.32 19.25
CA ARG A 931 -19.17 -5.91 19.44
C ARG A 931 -20.16 -6.75 18.62
N HIS A 932 -19.68 -7.50 17.63
CA HIS A 932 -20.51 -8.24 16.71
C HIS A 932 -20.00 -9.66 16.52
N THR A 933 -20.92 -10.56 16.18
CA THR A 933 -20.55 -11.92 15.79
C THR A 933 -19.86 -11.94 14.42
N PRO A 934 -19.02 -12.93 14.10
CA PRO A 934 -18.42 -13.05 12.77
C PRO A 934 -19.48 -13.17 11.66
N GLN A 935 -20.67 -13.70 11.98
CA GLN A 935 -21.79 -13.79 11.03
C GLN A 935 -22.44 -12.44 10.73
N GLU A 936 -22.50 -11.52 11.69
CA GLU A 936 -23.00 -10.14 11.47
C GLU A 936 -21.99 -9.34 10.66
N ILE A 937 -20.71 -9.40 11.03
CA ILE A 937 -19.62 -8.74 10.31
C ILE A 937 -19.60 -9.17 8.83
N ALA A 938 -19.74 -10.47 8.55
CA ALA A 938 -19.73 -10.99 7.18
C ALA A 938 -20.91 -10.53 6.30
N ARG A 939 -21.98 -10.00 6.88
CA ARG A 939 -23.19 -9.55 6.16
C ARG A 939 -23.18 -8.06 5.84
N SER A 940 -22.29 -7.28 6.45
CA SER A 940 -22.17 -5.85 6.25
C SER A 940 -21.17 -5.54 5.14
N GLY A 941 -21.55 -4.68 4.20
CA GLY A 941 -20.65 -4.12 3.19
C GLY A 941 -19.80 -2.99 3.78
N HIS A 942 -20.40 -2.17 4.64
CA HIS A 942 -19.75 -1.02 5.28
C HIS A 942 -19.86 -1.05 6.82
N PRO A 943 -18.94 -0.41 7.56
CA PRO A 943 -19.00 -0.35 9.03
C PRO A 943 -20.31 0.23 9.58
N PHE A 944 -20.88 1.26 8.93
CA PHE A 944 -22.14 1.87 9.36
C PHE A 944 -23.36 0.95 9.21
N GLU A 945 -23.26 -0.14 8.45
CA GLU A 945 -24.34 -1.12 8.27
C GLU A 945 -24.37 -2.18 9.38
N LEU A 946 -23.37 -2.20 10.27
CA LEU A 946 -23.36 -3.10 11.42
C LEU A 946 -24.54 -2.76 12.36
N PRO A 947 -25.29 -3.77 12.84
CA PRO A 947 -26.44 -3.52 13.71
C PRO A 947 -26.00 -2.93 15.05
N VAL A 948 -26.88 -2.20 15.72
CA VAL A 948 -26.63 -1.75 17.09
C VAL A 948 -26.38 -2.97 17.98
N SER A 949 -25.20 -3.01 18.59
CA SER A 949 -24.80 -4.10 19.47
C SER A 949 -25.43 -3.96 20.87
N THR A 950 -25.73 -5.09 21.50
CA THR A 950 -26.25 -5.19 22.89
C THR A 950 -25.43 -6.15 23.76
N SER A 951 -24.36 -6.70 23.19
CA SER A 951 -23.52 -7.73 23.78
C SER A 951 -22.10 -7.58 23.26
N SER A 952 -21.13 -7.99 24.06
CA SER A 952 -19.76 -8.23 23.60
C SER A 952 -19.53 -9.72 23.36
N HIS A 953 -18.72 -10.04 22.37
CA HIS A 953 -18.41 -11.40 21.96
C HIS A 953 -16.93 -11.68 22.17
N LEU A 954 -16.62 -12.56 23.12
CA LEU A 954 -15.28 -13.06 23.35
C LEU A 954 -15.13 -14.40 22.64
N THR A 955 -14.21 -14.51 21.69
CA THR A 955 -13.79 -15.78 21.10
C THR A 955 -12.41 -16.12 21.61
N VAL A 956 -12.25 -17.33 22.17
CA VAL A 956 -10.94 -17.89 22.52
C VAL A 956 -10.59 -18.96 21.49
N ASP A 957 -9.62 -18.67 20.65
CA ASP A 957 -9.23 -19.51 19.51
C ASP A 957 -8.05 -20.39 19.88
N ALA A 958 -8.18 -21.70 19.71
CA ALA A 958 -7.03 -22.61 19.69
C ALA A 958 -6.16 -22.36 18.45
N ALA A 959 -6.79 -22.12 17.30
CA ALA A 959 -6.12 -21.78 16.05
C ALA A 959 -6.98 -20.88 15.17
N GLN A 960 -6.30 -20.13 14.32
CA GLN A 960 -6.81 -19.36 13.21
C GLN A 960 -6.10 -19.80 11.94
N HIS A 961 -6.76 -19.66 10.80
CA HIS A 961 -6.12 -19.74 9.49
C HIS A 961 -5.23 -18.52 9.26
N GLY A 962 -4.13 -18.69 8.50
CA GLY A 962 -3.38 -17.57 7.95
C GLY A 962 -4.22 -16.64 7.05
N LEU A 963 -3.57 -15.61 6.55
CA LEU A 963 -4.16 -14.53 5.75
C LEU A 963 -3.85 -14.69 4.26
N GLY A 964 -2.61 -15.06 3.90
CA GLY A 964 -2.16 -15.11 2.52
C GLY A 964 -2.29 -13.76 1.82
N SER A 965 -2.43 -13.75 0.50
CA SER A 965 -2.75 -12.53 -0.27
C SER A 965 -3.62 -12.88 -1.49
N ARG A 966 -4.56 -13.81 -1.34
CA ARG A 966 -5.30 -14.44 -2.46
C ARG A 966 -6.33 -13.52 -3.12
N ALA A 967 -6.58 -12.33 -2.57
CA ALA A 967 -7.35 -11.30 -3.28
C ALA A 967 -6.69 -11.02 -4.64
N CYS A 968 -5.36 -10.81 -4.65
CA CYS A 968 -4.52 -10.81 -5.84
C CYS A 968 -3.13 -11.38 -5.48
N GLY A 969 -2.86 -12.64 -5.85
CA GLY A 969 -1.60 -13.32 -5.55
C GLY A 969 -1.78 -14.65 -4.80
N PRO A 970 -0.74 -15.12 -4.06
CA PRO A 970 -0.72 -16.45 -3.47
C PRO A 970 -1.77 -16.71 -2.38
N ASP A 971 -2.23 -17.95 -2.30
CA ASP A 971 -2.99 -18.46 -1.15
C ASP A 971 -2.12 -18.52 0.12
N VAL A 972 -2.75 -18.77 1.26
CA VAL A 972 -2.07 -19.02 2.54
C VAL A 972 -1.07 -20.15 2.37
N TRP A 973 0.21 -19.87 2.68
CA TRP A 973 1.27 -20.86 2.60
C TRP A 973 0.93 -22.11 3.43
N PRO A 974 1.18 -23.34 2.94
CA PRO A 974 0.66 -24.56 3.58
C PRO A 974 0.98 -24.72 5.07
N ALA A 975 2.13 -24.22 5.53
CA ALA A 975 2.52 -24.26 6.95
C ALA A 975 1.61 -23.44 7.87
N PHE A 976 0.88 -22.47 7.31
CA PHE A 976 -0.02 -21.55 8.01
C PHE A 976 -1.50 -21.82 7.67
N ALA A 977 -1.77 -22.81 6.81
CA ALA A 977 -3.11 -23.22 6.45
C ALA A 977 -3.75 -24.11 7.54
N LEU A 978 -4.94 -23.73 8.04
CA LEU A 978 -5.59 -24.48 9.11
C LEU A 978 -6.42 -25.62 8.53
N ARG A 979 -5.90 -26.85 8.64
CA ARG A 979 -6.64 -28.08 8.34
C ARG A 979 -7.48 -28.52 9.56
N PRO A 980 -8.59 -29.25 9.34
CA PRO A 980 -9.38 -29.82 10.44
C PRO A 980 -8.53 -30.71 11.35
N GLU A 981 -8.42 -30.31 12.62
CA GLU A 981 -7.63 -31.02 13.63
C GLU A 981 -8.31 -31.02 15.00
N ALA A 982 -7.94 -31.99 15.85
CA ALA A 982 -8.42 -32.02 17.22
C ALA A 982 -7.62 -31.05 18.10
N ARG A 983 -8.31 -30.26 18.92
CA ARG A 983 -7.69 -29.26 19.79
C ARG A 983 -8.24 -29.31 21.21
N THR A 984 -7.44 -28.79 22.13
CA THR A 984 -7.86 -28.59 23.52
C THR A 984 -7.61 -27.15 23.92
N ILE A 985 -8.64 -26.51 24.48
CA ILE A 985 -8.54 -25.19 25.12
C ILE A 985 -8.62 -25.41 26.64
N ARG A 986 -7.72 -24.77 27.39
CA ARG A 986 -7.69 -24.84 28.86
C ARG A 986 -7.59 -23.45 29.44
N LEU A 987 -8.60 -23.08 30.22
CA LEU A 987 -8.73 -21.75 30.81
C LEU A 987 -8.95 -21.88 32.31
N ARG A 988 -8.29 -21.06 33.11
CA ARG A 988 -8.72 -20.80 34.49
C ARG A 988 -9.34 -19.43 34.55
N ILE A 989 -10.58 -19.36 35.01
CA ILE A 989 -11.39 -18.17 35.05
C ILE A 989 -11.58 -17.79 36.51
N THR A 990 -11.24 -16.56 36.84
CA THR A 990 -11.19 -16.05 38.22
C THR A 990 -11.95 -14.74 38.32
N ALA A 991 -12.62 -14.52 39.45
CA ALA A 991 -13.17 -13.21 39.75
C ALA A 991 -12.03 -12.20 39.97
N PRO A 992 -12.21 -10.94 39.57
CA PRO A 992 -11.32 -9.85 39.97
C PRO A 992 -11.34 -9.72 41.50
N ASN A 993 -10.19 -9.37 42.09
CA ASN A 993 -10.02 -9.20 43.53
C ASN A 993 -10.67 -7.93 44.06
#